data_AF-A0A9W7EJT9-F1
#
_entry.id   AF-A0A9W7EJT9-F1
#
_cell.length_a   1.000
_cell.length_b   1.000
_cell.length_c   1.000
_cell.angle_alpha   90.00
_cell.angle_beta   90.00
_cell.angle_gamma   90.00
#
_symmetry.space_group_name_H-M   'P 1'
#
loop_
_entity.id
_entity.type
_entity.pdbx_description
1 polymer ?
#
loop_
_entity_poly.entity_id
_entity_poly.type
_entity_poly.pdbx_seq_one_letter_code
_entity_poly.pdbx_strand_id
1 'polypeptide(L)'
;MDYVEASKYSDAGELFRIPFDNEITTGTQRVIKVLAASNACFCHFRLLENRALIKKATEALVLISQLDEEVESLVGKCQEARLLLLRGCGHARLKSGRGDDSAAEDWARAGRLFTEDQHVRLCGDFIVSAILKHMRPFVEKRQVSRALSVAEAYFSGGSDNKDEGEDVGDKIVELSIGGDGPDVSASDNIEGDKHLALPTPPSLPAPPSPSQPAPISPSQPAQSSSSKKKKMSSKHVSKLDYSSLNPAMLDIAVHNLNHPHENAMINRAIALGNSQVNSRRFAEAEKTFRAVLNDDAKSFAAYLGIGSAKAMQGDLIAANKDFTLAVKHGPAISECWKRRGQTMQALGRRAEAISDVRKAIKLMEEGRKHPKENRQRIKGKAVTDPDAYNQLGNMLYQSKFYRAALDEGFLRCLQAFGNPTSDERGELGTLIGGGGVSGIYNMVGLCNTSLGDYEEGKKAFATCLSIEANFKEAWVNLGQLHRDYGNTADAIQSFAKAFALDSSYVHAYHLSGLCFYSMGNYAMAISAFLGGLNGAQQQQKAGNADPKAQNVPALFHMLGVSFQALGLYPRAMEYFKQVPRSIPSGVILEGAVVVAKHSSWYNRELAFFLWTKLDEPINSWELDDEVSEIIKEGWSKRKDYKDIQVHSNALKYMQVTKSIPAVDLSKALLGKEWLSTAARLGRFIQLKSQGFVANERQHRQFGFAVMEAAQFMKEREVKCGWRETVNVLVKWRQISEPNDPVWWIDKLTKTSLKEGFGLQTPLVTGELRVIRYYPYFNKAFAMLKKLMVTQCKLGDKVGEVVKRSKTLDELYNLVEDDFWVIVPCFSEVTGENMEGTRLTLQKYYEGMRAQNVSETDKVGFEFTIRTPSTPHRFKQFDEQFKKIWKDLQEVFERGGEKGGSAFKTDMLRLALKFFYYWVCFGPLTRGSAAVGYAGMVAIVRLGGFEIISGMQEKVQLDWEAILSVRVEAFIDEQVGWLEANTIEHGEDDDSEDEEDVANRISIALPTLRTRIEALNAQPNGQPNRLAQSLGR
;
A
#
# COMPACT_ATOMS: atom_id res chain seq x y z
N MET A 1 24.35 -20.03 15.22
CA MET A 1 25.38 -19.65 16.22
C MET A 1 24.79 -18.45 16.91
N ASP A 2 24.04 -18.73 17.96
CA ASP A 2 23.24 -17.77 18.71
C ASP A 2 23.54 -17.99 20.19
N TYR A 3 23.31 -16.97 21.04
CA TYR A 3 23.76 -16.77 22.44
C TYR A 3 24.97 -15.84 22.63
N VAL A 4 24.70 -14.53 22.71
CA VAL A 4 25.63 -13.54 23.31
C VAL A 4 24.89 -12.53 24.21
N GLU A 5 23.80 -11.91 23.76
CA GLU A 5 23.27 -10.67 24.39
C GLU A 5 22.19 -10.83 25.48
N ALA A 6 21.86 -12.05 25.91
CA ALA A 6 20.85 -12.29 26.95
C ALA A 6 21.29 -11.92 28.39
N SER A 7 22.54 -11.50 28.60
CA SER A 7 23.18 -11.34 29.91
C SER A 7 23.07 -9.93 30.55
N LYS A 8 22.48 -8.95 29.87
CA LYS A 8 22.43 -7.54 30.32
C LYS A 8 21.16 -7.13 31.11
N TYR A 9 20.31 -8.08 31.49
CA TYR A 9 19.03 -7.82 32.16
C TYR A 9 18.89 -8.59 33.50
N SER A 10 19.90 -8.55 34.36
CA SER A 10 19.82 -9.08 35.74
C SER A 10 19.05 -8.15 36.70
N ASP A 11 19.15 -6.84 36.49
CA ASP A 11 18.84 -5.83 37.52
C ASP A 11 17.46 -5.19 37.28
N ALA A 12 16.42 -6.02 37.24
CA ALA A 12 15.03 -5.62 36.99
C ALA A 12 14.10 -5.83 38.20
N GLY A 13 14.54 -5.41 39.39
CA GLY A 13 13.83 -5.65 40.66
C GLY A 13 12.58 -4.78 40.92
N GLU A 14 12.42 -3.64 40.25
CA GLU A 14 11.42 -2.63 40.61
C GLU A 14 10.17 -2.58 39.69
N LEU A 15 10.10 -3.45 38.67
CA LEU A 15 9.20 -3.27 37.52
C LEU A 15 7.71 -3.64 37.76
N PHE A 16 7.29 -3.90 39.01
CA PHE A 16 5.90 -4.22 39.36
C PHE A 16 5.41 -3.57 40.67
N ARG A 17 5.38 -2.23 40.70
CA ARG A 17 4.40 -1.47 41.50
C ARG A 17 3.27 -0.99 40.59
N ILE A 18 2.16 -1.71 40.58
CA ILE A 18 0.91 -1.26 39.96
C ILE A 18 0.03 -0.66 41.06
N PRO A 19 -0.27 0.65 41.06
CA PRO A 19 -1.34 1.19 41.87
C PRO A 19 -2.67 0.81 41.21
N PHE A 20 -3.54 0.13 41.97
CA PHE A 20 -4.95 -0.03 41.63
C PHE A 20 -5.76 0.76 42.66
N ASP A 21 -6.50 1.75 42.19
CA ASP A 21 -7.62 2.32 42.96
C ASP A 21 -8.72 1.25 43.14
N ASN A 22 -9.61 1.51 44.09
CA ASN A 22 -10.42 0.49 44.76
C ASN A 22 -11.46 -0.24 43.86
N GLU A 23 -12.03 -1.31 44.42
CA GLU A 23 -13.11 -2.18 43.87
C GLU A 23 -12.70 -3.37 42.98
N ILE A 24 -11.59 -4.05 43.29
CA ILE A 24 -11.40 -5.48 42.91
C ILE A 24 -11.05 -6.30 44.16
N THR A 25 -11.82 -7.35 44.45
CA THR A 25 -11.65 -8.22 45.61
C THR A 25 -10.30 -8.94 45.63
N THR A 26 -9.71 -9.05 46.83
CA THR A 26 -8.32 -9.49 47.07
C THR A 26 -7.96 -10.85 46.45
N GLY A 27 -8.90 -11.79 46.35
CA GLY A 27 -8.71 -13.09 45.72
C GLY A 27 -8.28 -13.00 44.26
N THR A 28 -8.84 -12.07 43.47
CA THR A 28 -8.50 -11.91 42.05
C THR A 28 -7.04 -11.48 41.86
N GLN A 29 -6.53 -10.60 42.73
CA GLN A 29 -5.12 -10.18 42.71
C GLN A 29 -4.18 -11.33 43.15
N ARG A 30 -4.60 -12.18 44.10
CA ARG A 30 -3.85 -13.40 44.51
C ARG A 30 -3.71 -14.37 43.33
N VAL A 31 -4.81 -14.69 42.64
CA VAL A 31 -4.81 -15.58 41.46
C VAL A 31 -3.90 -15.07 40.35
N ILE A 32 -3.93 -13.76 40.03
CA ILE A 32 -3.08 -13.17 38.99
C ILE A 32 -1.59 -13.26 39.35
N LYS A 33 -1.20 -13.06 40.61
CA LYS A 33 0.20 -13.23 41.06
C LYS A 33 0.68 -14.68 40.92
N VAL A 34 -0.15 -15.66 41.28
CA VAL A 34 0.18 -17.09 41.11
C VAL A 34 0.35 -17.40 39.63
N LEU A 35 -0.60 -17.01 38.77
CA LEU A 35 -0.52 -17.23 37.31
C LEU A 35 0.72 -16.58 36.68
N ALA A 36 1.12 -15.37 37.12
CA ALA A 36 2.31 -14.70 36.64
C ALA A 36 3.61 -15.46 37.02
N ALA A 37 3.71 -15.94 38.27
CA ALA A 37 4.83 -16.76 38.72
C ALA A 37 4.89 -18.11 38.00
N SER A 38 3.74 -18.78 37.82
CA SER A 38 3.63 -20.01 37.05
C SER A 38 4.03 -19.81 35.59
N ASN A 39 3.64 -18.71 34.94
CA ASN A 39 4.04 -18.40 33.56
C ASN A 39 5.58 -18.30 33.41
N ALA A 40 6.27 -17.72 34.39
CA ALA A 40 7.73 -17.64 34.36
C ALA A 40 8.40 -19.03 34.40
N CYS A 41 7.87 -19.95 35.22
CA CYS A 41 8.31 -21.36 35.22
C CYS A 41 7.94 -22.09 33.92
N PHE A 42 6.74 -21.83 33.37
CA PHE A 42 6.29 -22.39 32.10
C PHE A 42 7.18 -21.97 30.91
N CYS A 43 7.75 -20.76 30.93
CA CYS A 43 8.73 -20.33 29.94
C CYS A 43 10.05 -21.11 29.98
N HIS A 44 10.38 -21.80 31.08
CA HIS A 44 11.47 -22.78 31.11
C HIS A 44 10.99 -24.18 30.69
N PHE A 45 9.84 -24.65 31.18
CA PHE A 45 9.29 -25.96 30.79
C PHE A 45 8.89 -26.06 29.32
N ARG A 46 8.66 -24.94 28.61
CA ARG A 46 8.43 -24.91 27.15
C ARG A 46 9.58 -25.47 26.29
N LEU A 47 10.75 -25.73 26.87
CA LEU A 47 11.87 -26.39 26.18
C LEU A 47 11.78 -27.93 26.18
N LEU A 48 10.81 -28.53 26.89
CA LEU A 48 10.61 -29.98 26.99
C LEU A 48 9.13 -30.32 26.73
N GLU A 49 8.82 -30.95 25.60
CA GLU A 49 7.45 -31.00 25.02
C GLU A 49 6.42 -31.92 25.74
N ASN A 50 6.58 -32.22 27.03
CA ASN A 50 5.69 -33.14 27.75
C ASN A 50 4.35 -32.48 28.17
N ARG A 51 3.38 -32.47 27.25
CA ARG A 51 2.03 -31.92 27.45
C ARG A 51 1.25 -32.56 28.61
N ALA A 52 1.52 -33.82 28.95
CA ALA A 52 0.82 -34.52 30.03
C ALA A 52 1.25 -33.99 31.41
N LEU A 53 2.54 -33.72 31.60
CA LEU A 53 3.07 -33.14 32.82
C LEU A 53 2.55 -31.71 33.02
N ILE A 54 2.54 -30.91 31.95
CA ILE A 54 1.97 -29.57 31.88
C ILE A 54 0.50 -29.54 32.35
N LYS A 55 -0.33 -30.48 31.87
CA LYS A 55 -1.75 -30.55 32.23
C LYS A 55 -1.93 -30.86 33.72
N LYS A 56 -1.25 -31.90 34.23
CA LYS A 56 -1.32 -32.29 35.65
C LYS A 56 -0.80 -31.20 36.59
N ALA A 57 0.26 -30.48 36.21
CA ALA A 57 0.77 -29.35 36.99
C ALA A 57 -0.24 -28.19 37.06
N THR A 58 -0.96 -27.93 35.96
CA THR A 58 -2.04 -26.92 35.93
C THR A 58 -3.22 -27.35 36.80
N GLU A 59 -3.65 -28.61 36.72
CA GLU A 59 -4.73 -29.19 37.54
C GLU A 59 -4.39 -29.15 39.03
N ALA A 60 -3.14 -29.45 39.42
CA ALA A 60 -2.67 -29.32 40.80
C ALA A 60 -2.62 -27.86 41.29
N LEU A 61 -2.19 -26.91 40.45
CA LEU A 61 -2.19 -25.48 40.79
C LEU A 61 -3.61 -24.91 40.95
N VAL A 62 -4.58 -25.40 40.18
CA VAL A 62 -6.00 -25.05 40.36
C VAL A 62 -6.52 -25.54 41.71
N LEU A 63 -6.19 -26.78 42.13
CA LEU A 63 -6.53 -27.28 43.45
C LEU A 63 -5.86 -26.48 44.59
N ILE A 64 -4.59 -26.09 44.43
CA ILE A 64 -3.88 -25.23 45.39
C ILE A 64 -4.52 -23.84 45.48
N SER A 65 -5.05 -23.30 44.37
CA SER A 65 -5.73 -21.99 44.36
C SER A 65 -7.06 -21.95 45.14
N GLN A 66 -7.54 -23.09 45.65
CA GLN A 66 -8.74 -23.18 46.50
C GLN A 66 -8.42 -23.26 48.00
N LEU A 67 -7.15 -23.10 48.40
CA LEU A 67 -6.67 -23.12 49.79
C LEU A 67 -6.18 -21.72 50.21
N ASP A 68 -7.11 -20.85 50.58
CA ASP A 68 -6.79 -19.58 51.23
C ASP A 68 -6.21 -19.83 52.64
N GLU A 69 -4.89 -19.71 52.79
CA GLU A 69 -4.27 -18.53 53.45
C GLU A 69 -2.72 -18.58 53.45
N GLU A 70 -2.08 -19.76 53.46
CA GLU A 70 -0.61 -19.90 53.67
C GLU A 70 0.28 -19.80 52.40
N VAL A 71 -0.24 -19.27 51.28
CA VAL A 71 0.44 -19.28 49.97
C VAL A 71 1.80 -18.54 49.97
N GLU A 72 1.97 -17.47 50.75
CA GLU A 72 3.20 -16.65 50.71
C GLU A 72 4.44 -17.38 51.23
N SER A 73 4.31 -18.29 52.21
CA SER A 73 5.43 -19.10 52.72
C SER A 73 5.98 -20.05 51.64
N LEU A 74 5.10 -20.59 50.81
CA LEU A 74 5.47 -21.50 49.72
C LEU A 74 6.13 -20.73 48.57
N VAL A 75 5.63 -19.55 48.22
CA VAL A 75 6.22 -18.67 47.19
C VAL A 75 7.65 -18.25 47.58
N GLY A 76 7.87 -17.85 48.83
CA GLY A 76 9.22 -17.51 49.34
C GLY A 76 10.20 -18.68 49.22
N LYS A 77 9.81 -19.87 49.68
CA LYS A 77 10.65 -21.08 49.61
C LYS A 77 10.94 -21.52 48.16
N CYS A 78 10.00 -21.33 47.22
CA CYS A 78 10.25 -21.59 45.81
C CYS A 78 11.26 -20.60 45.18
N GLN A 79 11.26 -19.33 45.61
CA GLN A 79 12.27 -18.36 45.20
C GLN A 79 13.65 -18.68 45.80
N GLU A 80 13.71 -19.15 47.04
CA GLU A 80 14.94 -19.58 47.70
C GLU A 80 15.55 -20.83 47.03
N ALA A 81 14.75 -21.82 46.68
CA ALA A 81 15.18 -22.98 45.90
C ALA A 81 15.74 -22.59 44.51
N ARG A 82 15.11 -21.63 43.83
CA ARG A 82 15.60 -21.04 42.57
C ARG A 82 16.95 -20.34 42.74
N LEU A 83 17.14 -19.62 43.85
CA LEU A 83 18.42 -18.96 44.18
C LEU A 83 19.53 -19.97 44.52
N LEU A 84 19.20 -21.08 45.19
CA LEU A 84 20.15 -22.16 45.46
C LEU A 84 20.61 -22.87 44.17
N LEU A 85 19.70 -23.17 43.25
CA LEU A 85 20.04 -23.69 41.91
C LEU A 85 20.97 -22.74 41.14
N LEU A 86 20.62 -21.45 41.08
CA LEU A 86 21.45 -20.43 40.43
C LEU A 86 22.84 -20.28 41.08
N ARG A 87 22.94 -20.40 42.42
CA ARG A 87 24.23 -20.39 43.14
C ARG A 87 25.06 -21.64 42.84
N GLY A 88 24.45 -22.82 42.72
CA GLY A 88 25.12 -24.06 42.32
C GLY A 88 25.80 -23.91 40.95
N CYS A 89 25.04 -23.47 39.93
CA CYS A 89 25.57 -23.21 38.59
C CYS A 89 26.64 -22.09 38.58
N GLY A 90 26.48 -21.06 39.42
CA GLY A 90 27.44 -19.96 39.53
C GLY A 90 28.79 -20.36 40.14
N HIS A 91 28.80 -21.22 41.16
CA HIS A 91 30.02 -21.53 41.91
C HIS A 91 31.01 -22.40 41.11
N ALA A 92 30.50 -23.31 40.26
CA ALA A 92 31.33 -24.11 39.36
C ALA A 92 32.15 -23.23 38.39
N ARG A 93 31.52 -22.18 37.85
CA ARG A 93 32.09 -21.30 36.82
C ARG A 93 33.23 -20.39 37.33
N LEU A 94 33.35 -20.23 38.65
CA LEU A 94 34.41 -19.43 39.30
C LEU A 94 35.69 -20.23 39.58
N LYS A 95 35.64 -21.58 39.60
CA LYS A 95 36.84 -22.42 39.74
C LYS A 95 37.43 -22.86 38.40
N SER A 96 36.61 -23.06 37.36
CA SER A 96 37.10 -23.38 36.01
C SER A 96 37.95 -22.26 35.37
N GLY A 97 37.98 -21.06 35.95
CA GLY A 97 38.86 -19.95 35.56
C GLY A 97 40.28 -20.01 36.14
N ARG A 98 40.68 -21.12 36.80
CA ARG A 98 42.01 -21.27 37.45
C ARG A 98 42.73 -22.59 37.14
N GLY A 99 42.64 -23.07 35.90
CA GLY A 99 43.62 -24.00 35.30
C GLY A 99 44.01 -25.22 36.14
N ASP A 100 43.02 -25.99 36.60
CA ASP A 100 43.20 -27.26 37.31
C ASP A 100 42.25 -28.29 36.70
N ASP A 101 42.77 -29.06 35.73
CA ASP A 101 41.96 -29.96 34.88
C ASP A 101 41.45 -31.20 35.64
N SER A 102 41.96 -31.46 36.85
CA SER A 102 41.52 -32.59 37.69
C SER A 102 40.02 -32.57 37.98
N ALA A 103 39.47 -31.38 38.26
CA ALA A 103 38.06 -31.20 38.58
C ALA A 103 37.12 -31.41 37.38
N ALA A 104 37.62 -31.29 36.14
CA ALA A 104 36.85 -31.54 34.93
C ALA A 104 36.68 -33.05 34.68
N GLU A 105 37.73 -33.85 34.89
CA GLU A 105 37.65 -35.31 34.76
C GLU A 105 36.76 -35.96 35.81
N ASP A 106 36.79 -35.48 37.05
CA ASP A 106 35.92 -36.02 38.12
C ASP A 106 34.44 -35.73 37.85
N TRP A 107 34.09 -34.57 37.30
CA TRP A 107 32.72 -34.32 36.84
C TRP A 107 32.36 -35.09 35.57
N ALA A 108 33.32 -35.34 34.67
CA ALA A 108 33.14 -36.27 33.55
C ALA A 108 33.03 -37.76 34.00
N ARG A 109 33.37 -38.08 35.24
CA ARG A 109 33.10 -39.38 35.89
C ARG A 109 31.74 -39.38 36.61
N ALA A 110 31.44 -38.35 37.42
CA ALA A 110 30.17 -38.22 38.13
C ALA A 110 28.96 -38.12 37.17
N GLY A 111 29.08 -37.33 36.10
CA GLY A 111 28.07 -37.19 35.05
C GLY A 111 27.82 -38.44 34.21
N ARG A 112 28.50 -39.55 34.47
CA ARG A 112 28.23 -40.88 33.88
C ARG A 112 27.43 -41.82 34.77
N LEU A 113 27.00 -41.36 35.96
CA LEU A 113 26.18 -42.16 36.90
C LEU A 113 24.69 -41.78 36.95
N PHE A 114 24.28 -40.67 36.34
CA PHE A 114 22.86 -40.28 36.21
C PHE A 114 22.55 -39.69 34.84
N THR A 115 21.46 -40.15 34.24
CA THR A 115 20.86 -39.60 33.01
C THR A 115 20.05 -38.33 33.31
N GLU A 116 19.73 -37.52 32.30
CA GLU A 116 18.89 -36.32 32.46
C GLU A 116 17.55 -36.64 33.14
N ASP A 117 16.93 -37.77 32.79
CA ASP A 117 15.65 -38.23 33.34
C ASP A 117 15.76 -38.57 34.85
N GLN A 118 16.92 -39.06 35.30
CA GLN A 118 17.21 -39.27 36.72
C GLN A 118 17.51 -37.95 37.46
N HIS A 119 18.08 -36.95 36.79
CA HIS A 119 18.21 -35.60 37.36
C HIS A 119 16.86 -34.91 37.51
N VAL A 120 15.96 -35.07 36.53
CA VAL A 120 14.57 -34.60 36.59
C VAL A 120 13.80 -35.30 37.71
N ARG A 121 13.95 -36.63 37.87
CA ARG A 121 13.39 -37.37 39.02
C ARG A 121 13.93 -36.84 40.36
N LEU A 122 15.25 -36.76 40.55
CA LEU A 122 15.84 -36.28 41.81
C LEU A 122 15.37 -34.87 42.19
N CYS A 123 15.22 -33.96 41.21
CA CYS A 123 14.67 -32.62 41.48
C CYS A 123 13.16 -32.66 41.79
N GLY A 124 12.39 -33.50 41.08
CA GLY A 124 10.98 -33.73 41.35
C GLY A 124 10.74 -34.32 42.74
N ASP A 125 11.45 -35.40 43.09
CA ASP A 125 11.38 -36.10 44.36
C ASP A 125 11.79 -35.19 45.52
N PHE A 126 12.80 -34.33 45.35
CA PHE A 126 13.18 -33.36 46.38
C PHE A 126 12.08 -32.33 46.64
N ILE A 127 11.45 -31.79 45.59
CA ILE A 127 10.34 -30.82 45.69
C ILE A 127 9.09 -31.49 46.27
N VAL A 128 8.71 -32.68 45.78
CA VAL A 128 7.54 -33.44 46.25
C VAL A 128 7.74 -33.91 47.70
N SER A 129 8.93 -34.37 48.07
CA SER A 129 9.26 -34.74 49.45
C SER A 129 9.22 -33.53 50.39
N ALA A 130 9.71 -32.36 49.97
CA ALA A 130 9.59 -31.12 50.74
C ALA A 130 8.11 -30.70 50.94
N ILE A 131 7.28 -30.81 49.90
CA ILE A 131 5.83 -30.54 49.97
C ILE A 131 5.16 -31.54 50.91
N LEU A 132 5.34 -32.86 50.72
CA LEU A 132 4.71 -33.90 51.54
C LEU A 132 5.17 -33.85 53.01
N LYS A 133 6.43 -33.49 53.27
CA LYS A 133 6.96 -33.31 54.63
C LYS A 133 6.33 -32.11 55.37
N HIS A 134 5.92 -31.08 54.65
CA HIS A 134 5.21 -29.92 55.23
C HIS A 134 3.68 -30.07 55.23
N MET A 135 3.10 -30.83 54.30
CA MET A 135 1.66 -31.14 54.27
C MET A 135 1.23 -32.13 55.36
N ARG A 136 2.12 -33.06 55.76
CA ARG A 136 1.80 -34.17 56.68
C ARG A 136 1.04 -33.78 57.97
N PRO A 137 1.37 -32.69 58.70
CA PRO A 137 0.65 -32.30 59.92
C PRO A 137 -0.80 -31.87 59.69
N PHE A 138 -1.16 -31.47 58.47
CA PHE A 138 -2.48 -30.93 58.14
C PHE A 138 -3.47 -31.98 57.63
N VAL A 139 -2.97 -33.16 57.20
CA VAL A 139 -3.81 -34.26 56.68
C VAL A 139 -4.73 -34.85 57.75
N GLU A 140 -4.33 -34.86 59.02
CA GLU A 140 -5.11 -35.46 60.11
C GLU A 140 -6.32 -34.61 60.57
N LYS A 141 -6.52 -33.38 60.06
CA LYS A 141 -7.60 -32.47 60.50
C LYS A 141 -8.48 -31.88 59.39
N ARG A 142 -8.70 -32.61 58.29
CA ARG A 142 -9.98 -32.63 57.54
C ARG A 142 -9.97 -33.77 56.50
N GLN A 143 -11.10 -34.46 56.34
CA GLN A 143 -11.18 -35.65 55.48
C GLN A 143 -11.10 -35.31 53.99
N VAL A 144 -9.92 -35.44 53.38
CA VAL A 144 -9.72 -35.39 51.91
C VAL A 144 -9.35 -36.79 51.38
N SER A 145 -10.12 -37.80 51.80
CA SER A 145 -9.90 -39.22 51.47
C SER A 145 -9.73 -39.49 49.97
N ARG A 146 -10.45 -38.76 49.11
CA ARG A 146 -10.46 -38.99 47.66
C ARG A 146 -9.22 -38.47 46.92
N ALA A 147 -8.44 -37.56 47.52
CA ALA A 147 -7.18 -37.09 46.93
C ALA A 147 -6.01 -38.00 47.32
N LEU A 148 -5.96 -38.43 48.60
CA LEU A 148 -4.96 -39.40 49.06
C LEU A 148 -5.08 -40.73 48.31
N SER A 149 -6.30 -41.27 48.18
CA SER A 149 -6.58 -42.51 47.43
C SER A 149 -5.99 -42.53 46.00
N VAL A 150 -5.96 -41.40 45.30
CA VAL A 150 -5.40 -41.32 43.93
C VAL A 150 -3.88 -41.14 43.93
N ALA A 151 -3.30 -40.54 44.97
CA ALA A 151 -1.85 -40.42 45.14
C ALA A 151 -1.22 -41.74 45.62
N GLU A 152 -1.82 -42.38 46.62
CA GLU A 152 -1.30 -43.61 47.25
C GLU A 152 -1.38 -44.80 46.29
N ALA A 153 -2.47 -44.95 45.54
CA ALA A 153 -2.64 -45.99 44.52
C ALA A 153 -1.68 -45.87 43.32
N TYR A 154 -0.97 -44.74 43.15
CA TYR A 154 0.03 -44.56 42.10
C TYR A 154 1.47 -44.83 42.58
N PHE A 155 1.69 -44.92 43.90
CA PHE A 155 3.03 -45.14 44.49
C PHE A 155 3.14 -46.40 45.36
N SER A 156 2.03 -47.10 45.63
CA SER A 156 2.02 -48.43 46.26
C SER A 156 1.63 -49.53 45.26
N GLY A 157 2.62 -50.04 44.51
CA GLY A 157 2.40 -51.18 43.61
C GLY A 157 3.25 -51.17 42.34
N GLY A 158 4.51 -51.59 42.45
CA GLY A 158 5.18 -52.32 41.36
C GLY A 158 5.15 -53.81 41.70
N SER A 159 4.98 -54.68 40.70
CA SER A 159 4.55 -56.11 40.83
C SER A 159 3.16 -56.26 41.50
N ASP A 160 2.27 -57.14 41.04
CA ASP A 160 2.49 -58.42 40.34
C ASP A 160 1.55 -58.67 39.13
N ASN A 161 1.77 -59.82 38.48
CA ASN A 161 0.89 -60.39 37.44
C ASN A 161 -0.37 -61.07 38.02
N LYS A 162 -1.23 -61.54 37.10
CA LYS A 162 -2.39 -62.46 37.23
C LYS A 162 -3.77 -61.78 37.25
N ASP A 163 -4.66 -62.11 36.30
CA ASP A 163 -5.56 -63.30 36.23
C ASP A 163 -6.58 -63.25 37.40
N GLU A 164 -7.91 -63.27 37.28
CA GLU A 164 -8.93 -63.43 36.22
C GLU A 164 -10.24 -62.78 36.78
N GLY A 165 -11.34 -62.54 36.07
CA GLY A 165 -11.70 -62.78 34.66
C GLY A 165 -13.18 -62.40 34.40
N GLU A 166 -13.67 -62.80 33.22
CA GLU A 166 -15.09 -62.87 32.77
C GLU A 166 -15.92 -61.57 32.56
N ASP A 167 -16.77 -61.46 31.52
CA ASP A 167 -16.80 -62.14 30.21
C ASP A 167 -17.70 -61.36 29.21
N VAL A 168 -17.67 -61.75 27.93
CA VAL A 168 -18.59 -61.42 26.81
C VAL A 168 -18.54 -59.98 26.27
N GLY A 169 -18.17 -59.73 25.00
CA GLY A 169 -17.61 -60.63 23.98
C GLY A 169 -17.80 -60.11 22.54
N ASP A 170 -16.84 -60.42 21.65
CA ASP A 170 -16.89 -60.39 20.17
C ASP A 170 -17.23 -59.06 19.43
N LYS A 171 -16.64 -58.72 18.26
CA LYS A 171 -15.51 -59.26 17.45
C LYS A 171 -14.91 -58.06 16.65
N ILE A 172 -13.58 -57.83 16.57
CA ILE A 172 -12.55 -58.42 15.67
C ILE A 172 -12.98 -58.29 14.18
N VAL A 173 -12.24 -57.68 13.23
CA VAL A 173 -10.91 -57.97 12.59
C VAL A 173 -10.37 -56.60 12.04
N GLU A 174 -9.15 -56.09 12.30
CA GLU A 174 -7.78 -56.47 11.81
C GLU A 174 -7.53 -56.32 10.28
N LEU A 175 -6.31 -56.25 9.69
CA LEU A 175 -4.96 -55.69 10.00
C LEU A 175 -4.08 -55.75 8.71
N SER A 176 -3.12 -54.80 8.54
CA SER A 176 -1.79 -54.97 7.87
C SER A 176 -1.72 -55.53 6.42
N ILE A 177 -0.59 -55.83 5.73
CA ILE A 177 0.90 -55.93 5.93
C ILE A 177 1.57 -55.40 4.62
N GLY A 178 2.83 -54.93 4.46
CA GLY A 178 4.04 -54.77 5.30
C GLY A 178 4.79 -53.46 4.96
N GLY A 179 6.09 -53.35 4.67
CA GLY A 179 7.23 -54.32 4.56
C GLY A 179 8.02 -54.12 3.24
N ASP A 180 9.36 -53.97 3.16
CA ASP A 180 10.45 -54.02 4.16
C ASP A 180 11.67 -53.14 3.75
N GLY A 181 12.69 -53.03 4.62
CA GLY A 181 14.03 -52.45 4.35
C GLY A 181 15.04 -53.46 3.79
N PRO A 182 16.37 -53.42 4.10
CA PRO A 182 17.06 -52.66 5.17
C PRO A 182 18.39 -51.94 4.75
N ASP A 183 19.17 -51.50 5.74
CA ASP A 183 20.49 -50.85 5.65
C ASP A 183 21.67 -51.74 5.18
N VAL A 184 22.78 -51.11 4.77
CA VAL A 184 24.16 -51.47 5.19
C VAL A 184 25.01 -50.19 5.40
N SER A 185 25.98 -50.24 6.31
CA SER A 185 26.80 -49.14 6.85
C SER A 185 28.23 -49.00 6.26
N ALA A 186 28.87 -47.84 6.48
CA ALA A 186 30.32 -47.64 6.77
C ALA A 186 31.38 -48.08 5.71
N SER A 187 32.64 -47.62 5.70
CA SER A 187 33.30 -46.39 6.21
C SER A 187 34.69 -46.22 5.50
N ASP A 188 35.47 -45.21 5.90
CA ASP A 188 36.94 -45.12 5.78
C ASP A 188 37.67 -44.86 4.42
N ASN A 189 37.95 -43.56 4.21
CA ASN A 189 39.28 -42.92 4.38
C ASN A 189 40.50 -43.10 3.43
N ILE A 190 41.19 -41.94 3.28
CA ILE A 190 42.65 -41.69 3.12
C ILE A 190 43.31 -41.66 1.72
N GLU A 191 43.86 -40.46 1.40
CA GLU A 191 45.03 -40.06 0.54
C GLU A 191 45.15 -40.59 -0.90
N GLY A 192 45.75 -39.90 -1.91
CA GLY A 192 46.41 -38.58 -2.06
C GLY A 192 47.03 -38.53 -3.49
N ASP A 193 47.55 -37.46 -4.09
CA ASP A 193 47.74 -36.04 -3.74
C ASP A 193 48.13 -35.25 -5.05
N LYS A 194 48.21 -33.90 -5.00
CA LYS A 194 48.99 -32.98 -5.89
C LYS A 194 48.60 -32.68 -7.36
N HIS A 195 48.18 -31.40 -7.56
CA HIS A 195 48.84 -30.34 -8.38
C HIS A 195 48.14 -29.67 -9.62
N LEU A 196 47.93 -28.34 -9.47
CA LEU A 196 48.24 -27.21 -10.38
C LEU A 196 47.46 -26.93 -11.71
N ALA A 197 46.37 -26.16 -11.56
CA ALA A 197 46.06 -24.86 -12.20
C ALA A 197 46.32 -24.53 -13.71
N LEU A 198 45.20 -24.18 -14.42
CA LEU A 198 45.01 -23.10 -15.45
C LEU A 198 45.80 -23.19 -16.80
N PRO A 199 45.38 -22.54 -17.94
CA PRO A 199 44.47 -21.37 -18.05
C PRO A 199 43.44 -21.31 -19.24
N THR A 200 42.56 -20.29 -19.21
CA THR A 200 41.86 -19.48 -20.27
C THR A 200 41.27 -20.06 -21.61
N PRO A 201 40.24 -19.40 -22.21
CA PRO A 201 39.43 -19.94 -23.32
C PRO A 201 39.69 -19.35 -24.73
N PRO A 202 39.15 -19.96 -25.81
CA PRO A 202 39.18 -19.42 -27.18
C PRO A 202 37.85 -18.81 -27.72
N SER A 203 38.04 -17.63 -28.33
CA SER A 203 37.29 -16.83 -29.33
C SER A 203 36.03 -17.33 -30.10
N LEU A 204 35.23 -16.33 -30.49
CA LEU A 204 34.17 -16.34 -31.52
C LEU A 204 34.70 -16.44 -32.97
N PRO A 205 33.88 -16.91 -33.94
CA PRO A 205 34.09 -16.72 -35.38
C PRO A 205 33.41 -15.43 -35.93
N ALA A 206 33.88 -14.94 -37.08
CA ALA A 206 33.51 -13.66 -37.71
C ALA A 206 32.55 -13.80 -38.92
N PRO A 207 31.89 -12.73 -39.40
CA PRO A 207 30.89 -12.79 -40.48
C PRO A 207 31.49 -12.63 -41.91
N PRO A 208 30.86 -13.21 -42.96
CA PRO A 208 31.28 -13.06 -44.35
C PRO A 208 30.61 -11.88 -45.08
N SER A 209 31.29 -11.34 -46.09
CA SER A 209 30.76 -10.37 -47.08
C SER A 209 31.58 -10.48 -48.41
N PRO A 210 31.32 -9.70 -49.47
CA PRO A 210 30.40 -10.11 -50.54
C PRO A 210 31.06 -10.24 -51.93
N SER A 211 30.37 -10.87 -52.88
CA SER A 211 30.75 -10.90 -54.31
C SER A 211 29.52 -10.94 -55.25
N GLN A 212 29.72 -10.48 -56.50
CA GLN A 212 28.68 -10.32 -57.54
C GLN A 212 28.97 -11.24 -58.78
N PRO A 213 28.46 -11.02 -60.01
CA PRO A 213 27.19 -11.60 -60.47
C PRO A 213 27.24 -12.26 -61.88
N ALA A 214 26.05 -12.56 -62.44
CA ALA A 214 25.76 -12.82 -63.86
C ALA A 214 26.13 -14.23 -64.41
N PRO A 215 25.57 -14.69 -65.56
CA PRO A 215 24.62 -14.01 -66.47
C PRO A 215 23.23 -14.66 -66.60
N ILE A 216 22.36 -14.02 -67.40
CA ILE A 216 20.97 -14.43 -67.72
C ILE A 216 20.87 -14.76 -69.22
N SER A 217 20.15 -15.83 -69.60
CA SER A 217 19.47 -16.01 -70.90
C SER A 217 18.67 -17.34 -70.91
N PRO A 218 17.75 -17.59 -71.87
CA PRO A 218 16.56 -16.79 -72.09
C PRO A 218 15.24 -17.61 -72.07
N SER A 219 14.12 -16.90 -72.26
CA SER A 219 12.72 -17.37 -72.28
C SER A 219 12.37 -18.59 -73.17
N GLN A 220 11.32 -19.33 -72.80
CA GLN A 220 10.03 -19.40 -73.55
C GLN A 220 8.90 -20.10 -72.74
N PRO A 221 7.60 -19.93 -73.10
CA PRO A 221 6.48 -20.31 -72.24
C PRO A 221 5.73 -21.61 -72.65
N ALA A 222 5.28 -22.39 -71.66
CA ALA A 222 4.26 -23.43 -71.82
C ALA A 222 3.39 -23.51 -70.55
N GLN A 223 2.12 -23.11 -70.64
CA GLN A 223 0.94 -23.98 -70.72
C GLN A 223 0.43 -24.57 -69.39
N SER A 224 -0.89 -24.60 -69.26
CA SER A 224 -1.61 -25.09 -68.08
C SER A 224 -1.47 -26.60 -67.90
N SER A 225 -0.91 -27.03 -66.77
CA SER A 225 -0.94 -28.44 -66.32
C SER A 225 -1.74 -28.58 -65.03
N SER A 226 -2.73 -29.46 -65.01
CA SER A 226 -3.54 -29.78 -63.83
C SER A 226 -2.67 -30.29 -62.67
N SER A 227 -2.75 -29.65 -61.50
CA SER A 227 -1.98 -30.03 -60.31
C SER A 227 -2.42 -31.38 -59.75
N LYS A 228 -1.70 -32.45 -60.13
CA LYS A 228 -1.85 -33.79 -59.51
C LYS A 228 -1.60 -33.67 -57.99
N LYS A 229 -2.63 -33.88 -57.16
CA LYS A 229 -2.49 -33.88 -55.70
C LYS A 229 -1.45 -34.90 -55.26
N LYS A 230 -0.35 -34.42 -54.67
CA LYS A 230 0.67 -35.27 -54.03
C LYS A 230 0.04 -35.93 -52.82
N LYS A 231 -0.15 -37.26 -52.82
CA LYS A 231 -0.55 -37.99 -51.60
C LYS A 231 0.53 -37.79 -50.54
N MET A 232 0.20 -37.10 -49.45
CA MET A 232 1.11 -36.92 -48.32
C MET A 232 1.28 -38.24 -47.55
N SER A 233 2.44 -38.38 -46.90
CA SER A 233 2.71 -39.48 -45.97
C SER A 233 1.72 -39.45 -44.80
N SER A 234 1.44 -40.63 -44.24
CA SER A 234 0.80 -40.81 -42.93
C SER A 234 1.46 -41.95 -42.16
N LYS A 235 2.75 -42.20 -42.43
CA LYS A 235 3.52 -43.40 -42.06
C LYS A 235 3.94 -43.41 -40.59
N HIS A 236 3.82 -42.27 -39.90
CA HIS A 236 4.09 -42.09 -38.49
C HIS A 236 2.77 -41.95 -37.71
N VAL A 237 1.82 -41.14 -38.21
CA VAL A 237 0.50 -40.99 -37.57
C VAL A 237 -0.35 -42.28 -37.62
N SER A 238 -0.09 -43.20 -38.57
CA SER A 238 -0.71 -44.52 -38.61
C SER A 238 -0.13 -45.52 -37.58
N LYS A 239 0.87 -45.12 -36.80
CA LYS A 239 1.50 -45.93 -35.73
C LYS A 239 1.17 -45.41 -34.32
N LEU A 240 0.35 -44.37 -34.23
CA LEU A 240 -0.14 -43.87 -32.95
C LEU A 240 -1.22 -44.80 -32.40
N ASP A 241 -1.26 -44.94 -31.08
CA ASP A 241 -2.34 -45.65 -30.40
C ASP A 241 -3.53 -44.71 -30.17
N TYR A 242 -4.66 -45.06 -30.78
CA TYR A 242 -5.93 -44.33 -30.66
C TYR A 242 -6.87 -44.93 -29.62
N SER A 243 -6.52 -46.08 -29.00
CA SER A 243 -7.38 -46.79 -28.04
C SER A 243 -7.67 -45.99 -26.76
N SER A 244 -6.80 -45.04 -26.41
CA SER A 244 -6.98 -44.19 -25.21
C SER A 244 -8.09 -43.14 -25.32
N LEU A 245 -8.81 -43.06 -26.45
CA LEU A 245 -10.08 -42.33 -26.60
C LEU A 245 -11.19 -43.29 -27.08
N ASN A 246 -12.40 -43.09 -26.57
CA ASN A 246 -13.62 -43.66 -27.17
C ASN A 246 -13.71 -43.22 -28.65
N PRO A 247 -13.90 -44.12 -29.63
CA PRO A 247 -13.97 -43.77 -31.05
C PRO A 247 -14.98 -42.66 -31.38
N ALA A 248 -16.14 -42.65 -30.72
CA ALA A 248 -17.15 -41.60 -30.91
C ALA A 248 -16.64 -40.23 -30.42
N MET A 249 -15.91 -40.19 -29.30
CA MET A 249 -15.28 -38.96 -28.80
C MET A 249 -14.13 -38.49 -29.70
N LEU A 250 -13.36 -39.41 -30.29
CA LEU A 250 -12.31 -39.07 -31.24
C LEU A 250 -12.89 -38.46 -32.53
N ASP A 251 -13.94 -39.04 -33.09
CA ASP A 251 -14.57 -38.52 -34.31
C ASP A 251 -15.33 -37.20 -34.06
N ILE A 252 -15.92 -37.00 -32.87
CA ILE A 252 -16.40 -35.69 -32.41
C ILE A 252 -15.24 -34.68 -32.31
N ALA A 253 -14.10 -35.06 -31.72
CA ALA A 253 -12.94 -34.18 -31.59
C ALA A 253 -12.32 -33.82 -32.95
N VAL A 254 -12.35 -34.74 -33.93
CA VAL A 254 -11.97 -34.47 -35.32
C VAL A 254 -12.94 -33.52 -36.00
N HIS A 255 -14.25 -33.69 -35.81
CA HIS A 255 -15.27 -32.81 -36.37
C HIS A 255 -15.15 -31.37 -35.81
N ASN A 256 -14.70 -31.24 -34.55
CA ASN A 256 -14.51 -29.95 -33.87
C ASN A 256 -13.16 -29.26 -34.17
N LEU A 257 -12.32 -29.78 -35.07
CA LEU A 257 -11.06 -29.12 -35.42
C LEU A 257 -11.30 -27.80 -36.17
N ASN A 258 -10.79 -26.70 -35.62
CA ASN A 258 -10.94 -25.35 -36.19
C ASN A 258 -10.42 -25.23 -37.64
N HIS A 259 -9.36 -25.97 -37.96
CA HIS A 259 -8.67 -25.98 -39.25
C HIS A 259 -8.26 -27.43 -39.59
N PRO A 260 -9.15 -28.24 -40.18
CA PRO A 260 -8.82 -29.61 -40.55
C PRO A 260 -7.80 -29.63 -41.70
N HIS A 261 -6.80 -30.50 -41.56
CA HIS A 261 -5.83 -30.81 -42.60
C HIS A 261 -6.45 -31.73 -43.67
N GLU A 262 -5.92 -31.74 -44.92
CA GLU A 262 -6.48 -32.57 -46.01
C GLU A 262 -6.41 -34.09 -45.73
N ASN A 263 -5.49 -34.53 -44.86
CA ASN A 263 -5.33 -35.94 -44.49
C ASN A 263 -6.06 -36.26 -43.18
N ALA A 264 -7.10 -37.10 -43.26
CA ALA A 264 -7.92 -37.52 -42.13
C ALA A 264 -7.14 -38.23 -40.99
N MET A 265 -6.05 -38.94 -41.29
CA MET A 265 -5.21 -39.56 -40.25
C MET A 265 -4.41 -38.51 -39.47
N ILE A 266 -4.00 -37.42 -40.13
CA ILE A 266 -3.38 -36.28 -39.45
C ILE A 266 -4.41 -35.55 -38.58
N ASN A 267 -5.67 -35.43 -39.02
CA ASN A 267 -6.75 -34.88 -38.19
C ASN A 267 -7.01 -35.73 -36.93
N ARG A 268 -7.08 -37.08 -37.06
CA ARG A 268 -7.20 -37.97 -35.90
C ARG A 268 -6.01 -37.83 -34.94
N ALA A 269 -4.78 -37.70 -35.44
CA ALA A 269 -3.60 -37.46 -34.62
C ALA A 269 -3.63 -36.09 -33.89
N ILE A 270 -4.06 -35.01 -34.57
CA ILE A 270 -4.22 -33.68 -33.95
C ILE A 270 -5.32 -33.71 -32.87
N ALA A 271 -6.45 -34.37 -33.12
CA ALA A 271 -7.53 -34.53 -32.16
C ALA A 271 -7.10 -35.33 -30.92
N LEU A 272 -6.37 -36.44 -31.12
CA LEU A 272 -5.74 -37.23 -30.05
C LEU A 272 -4.78 -36.36 -29.21
N GLY A 273 -3.86 -35.64 -29.86
CA GLY A 273 -2.90 -34.76 -29.19
C GLY A 273 -3.56 -33.65 -28.37
N ASN A 274 -4.59 -32.99 -28.93
CA ASN A 274 -5.38 -31.99 -28.21
C ASN A 274 -6.06 -32.59 -26.97
N SER A 275 -6.62 -33.80 -27.09
CA SER A 275 -7.21 -34.49 -25.94
C SER A 275 -6.16 -34.88 -24.90
N GLN A 276 -4.94 -35.27 -25.31
CA GLN A 276 -3.84 -35.56 -24.40
C GLN A 276 -3.39 -34.30 -23.63
N VAL A 277 -3.32 -33.12 -24.27
CA VAL A 277 -3.06 -31.84 -23.59
C VAL A 277 -4.16 -31.54 -22.56
N ASN A 278 -5.43 -31.69 -22.93
CA ASN A 278 -6.56 -31.48 -22.03
C ASN A 278 -6.56 -32.44 -20.83
N SER A 279 -6.15 -33.70 -21.03
CA SER A 279 -5.91 -34.69 -19.96
C SER A 279 -4.59 -34.50 -19.20
N ARG A 280 -3.85 -33.40 -19.42
CA ARG A 280 -2.51 -33.13 -18.85
C ARG A 280 -1.42 -34.18 -19.18
N ARG A 281 -1.64 -35.05 -20.17
CA ARG A 281 -0.70 -36.06 -20.69
C ARG A 281 0.32 -35.42 -21.65
N PHE A 282 1.01 -34.37 -21.20
CA PHE A 282 1.81 -33.47 -22.05
C PHE A 282 2.93 -34.18 -22.84
N ALA A 283 3.64 -35.13 -22.23
CA ALA A 283 4.70 -35.87 -22.89
C ALA A 283 4.18 -36.80 -24.02
N GLU A 284 2.99 -37.39 -23.84
CA GLU A 284 2.33 -38.14 -24.90
C GLU A 284 1.84 -37.21 -26.01
N ALA A 285 1.26 -36.05 -25.65
CA ALA A 285 0.81 -35.06 -26.61
C ALA A 285 1.97 -34.56 -27.50
N GLU A 286 3.13 -34.22 -26.93
CA GLU A 286 4.31 -33.84 -27.72
C GLU A 286 4.79 -34.99 -28.62
N LYS A 287 4.76 -36.25 -28.16
CA LYS A 287 5.06 -37.42 -29.01
C LYS A 287 4.07 -37.55 -30.18
N THR A 288 2.78 -37.38 -29.92
CA THR A 288 1.70 -37.38 -30.93
C THR A 288 1.88 -36.27 -31.96
N PHE A 289 2.11 -35.03 -31.52
CA PHE A 289 2.33 -33.91 -32.44
C PHE A 289 3.67 -33.99 -33.19
N ARG A 290 4.73 -34.56 -32.59
CA ARG A 290 5.98 -34.86 -33.32
C ARG A 290 5.79 -35.94 -34.38
N ALA A 291 4.92 -36.93 -34.16
CA ALA A 291 4.54 -37.87 -35.21
C ALA A 291 3.78 -37.18 -36.36
N VAL A 292 2.96 -36.17 -36.08
CA VAL A 292 2.38 -35.30 -37.12
C VAL A 292 3.48 -34.52 -37.86
N LEU A 293 4.43 -33.89 -37.17
CA LEU A 293 5.54 -33.16 -37.82
C LEU A 293 6.46 -34.05 -38.67
N ASN A 294 6.56 -35.35 -38.38
CA ASN A 294 7.31 -36.31 -39.20
C ASN A 294 6.59 -36.71 -40.50
N ASP A 295 5.27 -36.51 -40.59
CA ASP A 295 4.49 -36.71 -41.82
C ASP A 295 4.15 -35.38 -42.54
N ASP A 296 4.04 -34.27 -41.80
CA ASP A 296 3.96 -32.89 -42.29
C ASP A 296 4.78 -31.91 -41.42
N ALA A 297 6.02 -31.65 -41.84
CA ALA A 297 6.93 -30.71 -41.19
C ALA A 297 6.52 -29.23 -41.28
N LYS A 298 5.36 -28.91 -41.88
CA LYS A 298 4.77 -27.55 -41.91
C LYS A 298 3.45 -27.47 -41.15
N SER A 299 3.07 -28.49 -40.38
CA SER A 299 1.82 -28.50 -39.62
C SER A 299 1.84 -27.46 -38.48
N PHE A 300 1.27 -26.28 -38.74
CA PHE A 300 1.11 -25.24 -37.72
C PHE A 300 0.31 -25.73 -36.51
N ALA A 301 -0.65 -26.65 -36.72
CA ALA A 301 -1.48 -27.23 -35.67
C ALA A 301 -0.66 -28.13 -34.72
N ALA A 302 0.33 -28.86 -35.24
CA ALA A 302 1.24 -29.63 -34.41
C ALA A 302 2.18 -28.72 -33.59
N TYR A 303 2.74 -27.67 -34.20
CA TYR A 303 3.53 -26.66 -33.46
C TYR A 303 2.71 -25.95 -32.37
N LEU A 304 1.45 -25.60 -32.66
CA LEU A 304 0.50 -25.01 -31.72
C LEU A 304 0.22 -25.96 -30.53
N GLY A 305 0.03 -27.25 -30.81
CA GLY A 305 -0.19 -28.28 -29.80
C GLY A 305 1.03 -28.51 -28.88
N ILE A 306 2.23 -28.58 -29.46
CA ILE A 306 3.50 -28.70 -28.70
C ILE A 306 3.73 -27.46 -27.84
N GLY A 307 3.55 -26.25 -28.40
CA GLY A 307 3.66 -25.01 -27.65
C GLY A 307 2.68 -24.94 -26.47
N SER A 308 1.44 -25.40 -26.68
CA SER A 308 0.41 -25.43 -25.63
C SER A 308 0.75 -26.42 -24.51
N ALA A 309 1.26 -27.62 -24.85
CA ALA A 309 1.72 -28.60 -23.87
C ALA A 309 2.84 -28.00 -22.99
N LYS A 310 3.85 -27.37 -23.60
CA LYS A 310 5.00 -26.77 -22.89
C LYS A 310 4.60 -25.56 -22.04
N ALA A 311 3.70 -24.72 -22.53
CA ALA A 311 3.16 -23.60 -21.76
C ALA A 311 2.41 -24.09 -20.50
N MET A 312 1.64 -25.18 -20.60
CA MET A 312 0.97 -25.81 -19.46
C MET A 312 1.92 -26.56 -18.50
N GLN A 313 3.14 -26.89 -18.95
CA GLN A 313 4.24 -27.37 -18.11
C GLN A 313 5.08 -26.24 -17.49
N GLY A 314 4.85 -24.98 -17.87
CA GLY A 314 5.59 -23.81 -17.40
C GLY A 314 6.84 -23.44 -18.21
N ASP A 315 7.23 -24.21 -19.24
CA ASP A 315 8.31 -23.83 -20.15
C ASP A 315 7.82 -22.85 -21.22
N LEU A 316 7.60 -21.61 -20.77
CA LEU A 316 7.19 -20.48 -21.61
C LEU A 316 8.23 -20.15 -22.69
N ILE A 317 9.51 -20.45 -22.47
CA ILE A 317 10.59 -20.12 -23.41
C ILE A 317 10.59 -21.08 -24.60
N ALA A 318 10.45 -22.39 -24.36
CA ALA A 318 10.27 -23.35 -25.44
C ALA A 318 8.88 -23.21 -26.11
N ALA A 319 7.83 -22.99 -25.32
CA ALA A 319 6.50 -22.72 -25.87
C ALA A 319 6.50 -21.54 -26.86
N ASN A 320 7.15 -20.42 -26.53
CA ASN A 320 7.26 -19.27 -27.43
C ASN A 320 8.04 -19.57 -28.72
N LYS A 321 9.03 -20.49 -28.68
CA LYS A 321 9.72 -20.96 -29.90
C LYS A 321 8.78 -21.75 -30.79
N ASP A 322 8.05 -22.72 -30.23
CA ASP A 322 7.09 -23.54 -30.97
C ASP A 322 5.90 -22.71 -31.50
N PHE A 323 5.37 -21.75 -30.72
CA PHE A 323 4.37 -20.81 -31.20
C PHE A 323 4.89 -19.85 -32.28
N THR A 324 6.17 -19.47 -32.26
CA THR A 324 6.80 -18.72 -33.36
C THR A 324 6.86 -19.55 -34.65
N LEU A 325 7.09 -20.85 -34.55
CA LEU A 325 6.97 -21.77 -35.70
C LEU A 325 5.51 -21.94 -36.15
N ALA A 326 4.55 -22.04 -35.22
CA ALA A 326 3.13 -22.06 -35.56
C ALA A 326 2.71 -20.80 -36.35
N VAL A 327 3.10 -19.60 -35.92
CA VAL A 327 2.87 -18.33 -36.65
C VAL A 327 3.58 -18.32 -38.01
N LYS A 328 4.82 -18.82 -38.10
CA LYS A 328 5.57 -18.92 -39.36
C LYS A 328 4.88 -19.84 -40.40
N HIS A 329 4.26 -20.92 -39.94
CA HIS A 329 3.64 -21.92 -40.80
C HIS A 329 2.13 -21.70 -41.03
N GLY A 330 1.45 -20.98 -40.14
CA GLY A 330 0.05 -20.57 -40.25
C GLY A 330 -0.17 -19.07 -40.04
N PRO A 331 0.44 -18.17 -40.84
CA PRO A 331 0.41 -16.73 -40.59
C PRO A 331 -0.97 -16.08 -40.73
N ALA A 332 -1.93 -16.76 -41.37
CA ALA A 332 -3.34 -16.35 -41.46
C ALA A 332 -4.22 -16.89 -40.32
N ILE A 333 -3.69 -17.74 -39.44
CA ILE A 333 -4.43 -18.42 -38.37
C ILE A 333 -4.38 -17.57 -37.09
N SER A 334 -5.51 -16.98 -36.69
CA SER A 334 -5.57 -16.10 -35.52
C SER A 334 -5.10 -16.75 -34.21
N GLU A 335 -5.46 -18.02 -33.99
CA GLU A 335 -5.08 -18.77 -32.78
C GLU A 335 -3.56 -18.89 -32.61
N CYS A 336 -2.79 -19.00 -33.69
CA CYS A 336 -1.32 -19.03 -33.62
C CYS A 336 -0.75 -17.72 -33.05
N TRP A 337 -1.27 -16.58 -33.50
CA TRP A 337 -0.91 -15.26 -32.96
C TRP A 337 -1.41 -15.10 -31.51
N LYS A 338 -2.66 -15.50 -31.20
CA LYS A 338 -3.22 -15.40 -29.84
C LYS A 338 -2.38 -16.17 -28.82
N ARG A 339 -2.02 -17.44 -29.10
CA ARG A 339 -1.21 -18.26 -28.20
C ARG A 339 0.22 -17.75 -28.03
N ARG A 340 0.84 -17.22 -29.09
CA ARG A 340 2.14 -16.57 -28.97
C ARG A 340 2.06 -15.30 -28.11
N GLY A 341 1.05 -14.46 -28.32
CA GLY A 341 0.79 -13.27 -27.50
C GLY A 341 0.57 -13.57 -26.02
N GLN A 342 -0.27 -14.57 -25.68
CA GLN A 342 -0.44 -15.07 -24.31
C GLN A 342 0.91 -15.46 -23.67
N THR A 343 1.74 -16.19 -24.40
CA THR A 343 3.05 -16.66 -23.92
C THR A 343 4.04 -15.51 -23.78
N MET A 344 4.02 -14.53 -24.69
CA MET A 344 4.81 -13.30 -24.60
C MET A 344 4.42 -12.46 -23.39
N GLN A 345 3.14 -12.34 -23.05
CA GLN A 345 2.68 -11.65 -21.83
C GLN A 345 3.22 -12.36 -20.57
N ALA A 346 3.15 -13.69 -20.53
CA ALA A 346 3.69 -14.49 -19.42
C ALA A 346 5.22 -14.39 -19.30
N LEU A 347 5.93 -14.15 -20.42
CA LEU A 347 7.36 -13.80 -20.47
C LEU A 347 7.66 -12.31 -20.20
N GLY A 348 6.66 -11.49 -19.86
CA GLY A 348 6.81 -10.04 -19.59
C GLY A 348 6.93 -9.15 -20.84
N ARG A 349 6.90 -9.71 -22.05
CA ARG A 349 7.08 -9.01 -23.35
C ARG A 349 5.79 -8.33 -23.81
N ARG A 350 5.27 -7.40 -23.00
CA ARG A 350 3.92 -6.80 -23.16
C ARG A 350 3.66 -6.18 -24.53
N ALA A 351 4.59 -5.38 -25.06
CA ALA A 351 4.38 -4.69 -26.35
C ALA A 351 4.21 -5.68 -27.53
N GLU A 352 5.01 -6.75 -27.55
CA GLU A 352 4.89 -7.81 -28.56
C GLU A 352 3.61 -8.63 -28.36
N ALA A 353 3.23 -8.93 -27.12
CA ALA A 353 1.98 -9.60 -26.80
C ALA A 353 0.74 -8.83 -27.29
N ILE A 354 0.70 -7.51 -27.06
CA ILE A 354 -0.36 -6.62 -27.53
C ILE A 354 -0.41 -6.58 -29.06
N SER A 355 0.75 -6.54 -29.73
CA SER A 355 0.86 -6.58 -31.19
C SER A 355 0.31 -7.89 -31.76
N ASP A 356 0.67 -9.03 -31.17
CA ASP A 356 0.21 -10.36 -31.57
C ASP A 356 -1.30 -10.54 -31.36
N VAL A 357 -1.86 -10.11 -30.23
CA VAL A 357 -3.31 -10.19 -29.99
C VAL A 357 -4.08 -9.24 -30.91
N ARG A 358 -3.61 -8.01 -31.14
CA ARG A 358 -4.18 -7.12 -32.17
C ARG A 358 -4.15 -7.76 -33.57
N LYS A 359 -3.08 -8.47 -33.93
CA LYS A 359 -2.98 -9.21 -35.20
C LYS A 359 -3.93 -10.42 -35.25
N ALA A 360 -4.09 -11.16 -34.15
CA ALA A 360 -5.05 -12.24 -34.03
C ALA A 360 -6.49 -11.74 -34.25
N ILE A 361 -6.88 -10.66 -33.55
CA ILE A 361 -8.17 -10.00 -33.70
C ILE A 361 -8.39 -9.57 -35.15
N LYS A 362 -7.44 -8.84 -35.75
CA LYS A 362 -7.54 -8.39 -37.14
C LYS A 362 -7.79 -9.54 -38.14
N LEU A 363 -7.10 -10.67 -37.98
CA LEU A 363 -7.32 -11.85 -38.83
C LEU A 363 -8.74 -12.44 -38.67
N MET A 364 -9.28 -12.48 -37.46
CA MET A 364 -10.68 -12.91 -37.23
C MET A 364 -11.67 -11.91 -37.83
N GLU A 365 -11.40 -10.60 -37.69
CA GLU A 365 -12.23 -9.55 -38.28
C GLU A 365 -12.24 -9.59 -39.82
N GLU A 366 -11.09 -9.87 -40.44
CA GLU A 366 -10.91 -10.03 -41.89
C GLU A 366 -11.59 -11.30 -42.41
N GLY A 367 -11.51 -12.41 -41.69
CA GLY A 367 -12.19 -13.67 -42.02
C GLY A 367 -13.72 -13.57 -42.14
N ARG A 368 -14.35 -12.55 -41.51
CA ARG A 368 -15.79 -12.26 -41.68
C ARG A 368 -16.16 -11.82 -43.09
N LYS A 369 -15.23 -11.25 -43.86
CA LYS A 369 -15.52 -10.59 -45.16
C LYS A 369 -15.67 -11.55 -46.35
N HIS A 370 -15.42 -12.85 -46.16
CA HIS A 370 -15.50 -13.86 -47.23
C HIS A 370 -16.45 -15.03 -46.85
N PRO A 371 -17.79 -14.86 -46.93
CA PRO A 371 -18.75 -15.81 -46.34
C PRO A 371 -18.88 -17.17 -47.05
N LYS A 372 -18.24 -17.36 -48.22
CA LYS A 372 -18.48 -18.55 -49.07
C LYS A 372 -17.83 -19.83 -48.55
N GLU A 373 -16.76 -19.73 -47.77
CA GLU A 373 -16.02 -20.90 -47.24
C GLU A 373 -16.53 -21.35 -45.87
N ASN A 374 -17.10 -20.44 -45.06
CA ASN A 374 -17.56 -20.72 -43.69
C ASN A 374 -18.96 -21.35 -43.59
N ARG A 375 -19.63 -21.68 -44.70
CA ARG A 375 -21.06 -22.06 -44.72
C ARG A 375 -21.41 -23.33 -43.94
N GLN A 376 -20.46 -24.24 -43.68
CA GLN A 376 -20.69 -25.45 -42.87
C GLN A 376 -20.74 -25.21 -41.35
N ARG A 377 -20.30 -24.05 -40.86
CA ARG A 377 -20.01 -23.82 -39.44
C ARG A 377 -21.05 -22.96 -38.68
N ILE A 378 -22.02 -22.40 -39.39
CA ILE A 378 -22.97 -21.41 -38.84
C ILE A 378 -24.26 -22.09 -38.34
N LYS A 379 -24.18 -22.74 -37.18
CA LYS A 379 -25.31 -23.01 -36.28
C LYS A 379 -24.89 -22.83 -34.82
N GLY A 380 -25.22 -21.67 -34.23
CA GLY A 380 -25.27 -21.50 -32.77
C GLY A 380 -23.99 -21.16 -32.01
N LYS A 381 -22.88 -20.73 -32.65
CA LYS A 381 -21.72 -20.15 -31.94
C LYS A 381 -21.26 -18.84 -32.58
N ALA A 382 -20.88 -17.88 -31.74
CA ALA A 382 -20.42 -16.56 -32.17
C ALA A 382 -19.17 -16.65 -33.06
N VAL A 383 -19.14 -15.82 -34.11
CA VAL A 383 -18.00 -15.73 -35.06
C VAL A 383 -16.92 -14.76 -34.55
N THR A 384 -17.25 -13.94 -33.55
CA THR A 384 -16.33 -13.12 -32.76
C THR A 384 -15.82 -13.91 -31.56
N ASP A 385 -14.52 -13.81 -31.28
CA ASP A 385 -13.86 -14.39 -30.10
C ASP A 385 -13.72 -13.33 -28.99
N PRO A 386 -14.56 -13.35 -27.94
CA PRO A 386 -14.54 -12.32 -26.90
C PRO A 386 -13.33 -12.45 -25.97
N ASP A 387 -12.80 -13.67 -25.81
CA ASP A 387 -11.60 -13.96 -25.02
C ASP A 387 -10.38 -13.17 -25.52
N ALA A 388 -10.22 -13.04 -26.85
CA ALA A 388 -9.16 -12.21 -27.44
C ALA A 388 -9.29 -10.71 -27.08
N TYR A 389 -10.50 -10.17 -27.03
CA TYR A 389 -10.76 -8.78 -26.62
C TYR A 389 -10.55 -8.59 -25.11
N ASN A 390 -10.96 -9.55 -24.27
CA ASN A 390 -10.67 -9.55 -22.84
C ASN A 390 -9.16 -9.58 -22.58
N GLN A 391 -8.42 -10.45 -23.28
CA GLN A 391 -6.96 -10.52 -23.16
C GLN A 391 -6.28 -9.22 -23.59
N LEU A 392 -6.70 -8.63 -24.72
CA LEU A 392 -6.20 -7.31 -25.15
C LEU A 392 -6.47 -6.22 -24.10
N GLY A 393 -7.69 -6.16 -23.57
CA GLY A 393 -8.06 -5.22 -22.51
C GLY A 393 -7.20 -5.37 -21.27
N ASN A 394 -7.00 -6.60 -20.79
CA ASN A 394 -6.15 -6.88 -19.63
C ASN A 394 -4.67 -6.55 -19.88
N MET A 395 -4.13 -6.84 -21.06
CA MET A 395 -2.75 -6.45 -21.43
C MET A 395 -2.57 -4.93 -21.46
N LEU A 396 -3.51 -4.21 -22.08
CA LEU A 396 -3.47 -2.74 -22.17
C LEU A 396 -3.65 -2.08 -20.80
N TYR A 397 -4.55 -2.60 -19.96
CA TYR A 397 -4.74 -2.14 -18.57
C TYR A 397 -3.49 -2.35 -17.71
N GLN A 398 -2.81 -3.50 -17.85
CA GLN A 398 -1.55 -3.79 -17.16
C GLN A 398 -0.39 -2.88 -17.60
N SER A 399 -0.44 -2.34 -18.82
CA SER A 399 0.48 -1.30 -19.33
C SER A 399 -0.13 0.11 -19.30
N LYS A 400 -1.18 0.33 -18.50
CA LYS A 400 -1.78 1.65 -18.20
C LYS A 400 -2.33 2.43 -19.40
N PHE A 401 -2.53 1.78 -20.55
CA PHE A 401 -3.29 2.32 -21.68
C PHE A 401 -4.80 2.13 -21.40
N TYR A 402 -5.30 2.78 -20.36
CA TYR A 402 -6.67 2.61 -19.83
C TYR A 402 -7.75 2.90 -20.88
N ARG A 403 -7.53 3.88 -21.75
CA ARG A 403 -8.48 4.21 -22.82
C ARG A 403 -8.49 3.14 -23.90
N ALA A 404 -7.33 2.67 -24.34
CA ALA A 404 -7.26 1.57 -25.31
C ALA A 404 -7.80 0.26 -24.69
N ALA A 405 -7.55 0.00 -23.41
CA ALA A 405 -8.09 -1.15 -22.69
C ALA A 405 -9.63 -1.16 -22.69
N LEU A 406 -10.24 0.01 -22.53
CA LEU A 406 -11.68 0.23 -22.63
C LEU A 406 -12.18 0.09 -24.08
N ASP A 407 -11.66 0.92 -25.00
CA ASP A 407 -12.21 1.12 -26.36
C ASP A 407 -11.83 0.00 -27.36
N GLU A 408 -10.66 -0.62 -27.24
CA GLU A 408 -10.25 -1.78 -28.06
C GLU A 408 -10.51 -3.12 -27.37
N GLY A 409 -10.46 -3.16 -26.04
CA GLY A 409 -10.60 -4.37 -25.23
C GLY A 409 -12.03 -4.57 -24.72
N PHE A 410 -12.31 -4.09 -23.51
CA PHE A 410 -13.48 -4.50 -22.72
C PHE A 410 -14.83 -4.13 -23.37
N LEU A 411 -14.95 -2.96 -24.03
CA LEU A 411 -16.20 -2.60 -24.73
C LEU A 411 -16.42 -3.47 -25.98
N ARG A 412 -15.35 -3.85 -26.71
CA ARG A 412 -15.46 -4.81 -27.83
C ARG A 412 -15.76 -6.22 -27.35
N CYS A 413 -15.24 -6.61 -26.18
CA CYS A 413 -15.58 -7.87 -25.52
C CYS A 413 -17.09 -7.94 -25.23
N LEU A 414 -17.67 -6.90 -24.61
CA LEU A 414 -19.12 -6.81 -24.38
C LEU A 414 -19.92 -6.82 -25.69
N GLN A 415 -19.51 -6.05 -26.70
CA GLN A 415 -20.16 -6.06 -28.02
C GLN A 415 -20.10 -7.44 -28.70
N ALA A 416 -19.03 -8.20 -28.49
CA ALA A 416 -18.86 -9.56 -29.03
C ALA A 416 -19.73 -10.62 -28.32
N PHE A 417 -20.25 -10.34 -27.12
CA PHE A 417 -21.28 -11.14 -26.45
C PHE A 417 -22.72 -10.72 -26.83
N GLY A 418 -22.91 -9.52 -27.38
CA GLY A 418 -24.23 -8.99 -27.67
C GLY A 418 -24.98 -8.57 -26.40
N ASN A 419 -26.25 -8.99 -26.26
CA ASN A 419 -27.09 -8.69 -25.11
C ASN A 419 -27.45 -10.00 -24.39
N PRO A 420 -26.55 -10.56 -23.57
CA PRO A 420 -26.66 -11.94 -23.08
C PRO A 420 -27.89 -12.12 -22.19
N THR A 421 -28.66 -13.17 -22.49
CA THR A 421 -29.78 -13.65 -21.68
C THR A 421 -29.30 -14.06 -20.27
N SER A 422 -30.22 -14.38 -19.36
CA SER A 422 -29.88 -14.85 -18.01
C SER A 422 -28.94 -16.06 -18.05
N ASP A 423 -29.18 -16.97 -18.98
CA ASP A 423 -28.64 -18.33 -18.94
C ASP A 423 -27.25 -18.39 -19.59
N GLU A 424 -27.04 -17.61 -20.67
CA GLU A 424 -25.74 -17.45 -21.34
C GLU A 424 -24.65 -16.91 -20.40
N ARG A 425 -25.03 -16.14 -19.36
CA ARG A 425 -24.08 -15.57 -18.39
C ARG A 425 -23.34 -16.64 -17.59
N GLY A 426 -23.97 -17.80 -17.37
CA GLY A 426 -23.38 -18.92 -16.64
C GLY A 426 -22.27 -19.62 -17.42
N GLU A 427 -22.56 -20.08 -18.65
CA GLU A 427 -21.59 -20.80 -19.48
C GLU A 427 -20.40 -19.92 -19.90
N LEU A 428 -20.63 -18.62 -20.16
CA LEU A 428 -19.57 -17.65 -20.47
C LEU A 428 -18.51 -17.55 -19.36
N GLY A 429 -18.90 -17.71 -18.09
CA GLY A 429 -17.96 -17.70 -16.97
C GLY A 429 -16.87 -18.77 -17.04
N THR A 430 -17.16 -19.89 -17.72
CA THR A 430 -16.18 -20.97 -17.92
C THR A 430 -15.16 -20.65 -19.04
N LEU A 431 -15.48 -19.74 -19.96
CA LEU A 431 -14.66 -19.44 -21.14
C LEU A 431 -13.67 -18.29 -20.92
N ILE A 432 -14.02 -17.32 -20.06
CA ILE A 432 -13.31 -16.03 -19.92
C ILE A 432 -12.37 -16.02 -18.71
N GLY A 433 -12.59 -16.91 -17.74
CA GLY A 433 -12.05 -16.82 -16.38
C GLY A 433 -13.07 -16.25 -15.39
N GLY A 434 -12.77 -16.40 -14.09
CA GLY A 434 -13.72 -16.12 -13.00
C GLY A 434 -14.37 -14.74 -13.07
N GLY A 435 -15.71 -14.72 -13.07
CA GLY A 435 -16.55 -13.52 -13.19
C GLY A 435 -17.27 -13.39 -14.54
N GLY A 436 -16.78 -14.02 -15.62
CA GLY A 436 -17.45 -13.95 -16.93
C GLY A 436 -17.83 -12.52 -17.34
N VAL A 437 -19.11 -12.26 -17.60
CA VAL A 437 -19.62 -10.92 -18.00
C VAL A 437 -19.57 -9.91 -16.84
N SER A 438 -19.79 -10.31 -15.58
CA SER A 438 -19.70 -9.39 -14.42
C SER A 438 -18.25 -8.89 -14.28
N GLY A 439 -17.27 -9.78 -14.48
CA GLY A 439 -15.84 -9.46 -14.50
C GLY A 439 -15.47 -8.42 -15.56
N ILE A 440 -16.03 -8.50 -16.77
CA ILE A 440 -15.80 -7.48 -17.81
C ILE A 440 -16.37 -6.12 -17.39
N TYR A 441 -17.58 -6.06 -16.82
CA TYR A 441 -18.14 -4.80 -16.30
C TYR A 441 -17.32 -4.22 -15.14
N ASN A 442 -16.75 -5.06 -14.27
CA ASN A 442 -15.80 -4.61 -13.26
C ASN A 442 -14.52 -4.01 -13.88
N MET A 443 -13.99 -4.60 -14.96
CA MET A 443 -12.83 -4.04 -15.68
C MET A 443 -13.16 -2.74 -16.43
N VAL A 444 -14.37 -2.61 -17.00
CA VAL A 444 -14.88 -1.33 -17.54
C VAL A 444 -14.94 -0.27 -16.43
N GLY A 445 -15.45 -0.63 -15.24
CA GLY A 445 -15.49 0.24 -14.07
C GLY A 445 -14.09 0.70 -13.62
N LEU A 446 -13.13 -0.21 -13.59
CA LEU A 446 -11.73 0.09 -13.27
C LEU A 446 -11.07 1.02 -14.31
N CYS A 447 -11.28 0.80 -15.61
CA CYS A 447 -10.74 1.68 -16.67
C CYS A 447 -11.27 3.11 -16.52
N ASN A 448 -12.59 3.28 -16.33
CA ASN A 448 -13.20 4.59 -16.12
C ASN A 448 -12.73 5.24 -14.81
N THR A 449 -12.56 4.46 -13.73
CA THR A 449 -11.95 4.92 -12.47
C THR A 449 -10.54 5.48 -12.70
N SER A 450 -9.69 4.80 -13.46
CA SER A 450 -8.34 5.27 -13.77
C SER A 450 -8.32 6.48 -14.71
N LEU A 451 -9.27 6.59 -15.65
CA LEU A 451 -9.41 7.76 -16.53
C LEU A 451 -10.00 9.00 -15.81
N GLY A 452 -10.66 8.81 -14.66
CA GLY A 452 -11.37 9.85 -13.91
C GLY A 452 -12.84 10.05 -14.34
N ASP A 453 -13.38 9.15 -15.16
CA ASP A 453 -14.76 9.18 -15.68
C ASP A 453 -15.76 8.58 -14.66
N TYR A 454 -16.00 9.32 -13.57
CA TYR A 454 -16.71 8.83 -12.36
C TYR A 454 -18.08 8.16 -12.62
N GLU A 455 -19.01 8.81 -13.32
CA GLU A 455 -20.37 8.28 -13.48
C GLU A 455 -20.43 7.03 -14.38
N GLU A 456 -19.59 6.93 -15.42
CA GLU A 456 -19.50 5.71 -16.24
C GLU A 456 -18.82 4.57 -15.47
N GLY A 457 -17.82 4.86 -14.63
CA GLY A 457 -17.24 3.88 -13.70
C GLY A 457 -18.27 3.31 -12.72
N LYS A 458 -19.03 4.20 -12.07
CA LYS A 458 -20.10 3.87 -11.11
C LYS A 458 -21.23 3.06 -11.76
N LYS A 459 -21.65 3.46 -12.96
CA LYS A 459 -22.63 2.75 -13.80
C LYS A 459 -22.15 1.36 -14.22
N ALA A 460 -20.87 1.19 -14.55
CA ALA A 460 -20.28 -0.10 -14.87
C ALA A 460 -20.22 -1.04 -13.63
N PHE A 461 -19.81 -0.53 -12.46
CA PHE A 461 -19.86 -1.31 -11.21
C PHE A 461 -21.30 -1.65 -10.79
N ALA A 462 -22.25 -0.72 -10.92
CA ALA A 462 -23.67 -1.00 -10.67
C ALA A 462 -24.21 -2.09 -11.63
N THR A 463 -23.78 -2.07 -12.89
CA THR A 463 -24.14 -3.11 -13.87
C THR A 463 -23.54 -4.47 -13.50
N CYS A 464 -22.25 -4.51 -13.12
CA CYS A 464 -21.59 -5.70 -12.59
C CYS A 464 -22.37 -6.30 -11.40
N LEU A 465 -22.69 -5.48 -10.39
CA LEU A 465 -23.40 -5.91 -9.18
C LEU A 465 -24.88 -6.24 -9.42
N SER A 466 -25.49 -5.75 -10.50
CA SER A 466 -26.83 -6.18 -10.95
C SER A 466 -26.84 -7.55 -11.64
N ILE A 467 -25.69 -7.99 -12.15
CA ILE A 467 -25.49 -9.33 -12.72
C ILE A 467 -25.08 -10.32 -11.63
N GLU A 468 -24.19 -9.90 -10.71
CA GLU A 468 -23.61 -10.74 -9.67
C GLU A 468 -23.42 -9.95 -8.36
N ALA A 469 -24.45 -9.93 -7.51
CA ALA A 469 -24.47 -9.12 -6.29
C ALA A 469 -23.41 -9.51 -5.24
N ASN A 470 -22.86 -10.72 -5.34
CA ASN A 470 -21.80 -11.27 -4.49
C ASN A 470 -20.37 -11.08 -5.05
N PHE A 471 -20.20 -10.35 -6.16
CA PHE A 471 -18.90 -10.07 -6.76
C PHE A 471 -18.11 -9.05 -5.89
N LYS A 472 -17.40 -9.56 -4.88
CA LYS A 472 -16.78 -8.76 -3.80
C LYS A 472 -15.74 -7.75 -4.31
N GLU A 473 -15.02 -8.06 -5.38
CA GLU A 473 -14.07 -7.18 -6.05
C GLU A 473 -14.75 -5.88 -6.51
N ALA A 474 -15.96 -5.94 -7.09
CA ALA A 474 -16.68 -4.75 -7.56
C ALA A 474 -17.20 -3.89 -6.41
N TRP A 475 -17.60 -4.47 -5.28
CA TRP A 475 -17.93 -3.69 -4.07
C TRP A 475 -16.72 -2.91 -3.56
N VAL A 476 -15.52 -3.50 -3.60
CA VAL A 476 -14.28 -2.81 -3.20
C VAL A 476 -13.85 -1.75 -4.21
N ASN A 477 -13.95 -2.04 -5.51
CA ASN A 477 -13.58 -1.10 -6.57
C ASN A 477 -14.56 0.08 -6.64
N LEU A 478 -15.86 -0.16 -6.42
CA LEU A 478 -16.87 0.88 -6.24
C LEU A 478 -16.57 1.71 -4.98
N GLY A 479 -16.23 1.07 -3.86
CA GLY A 479 -15.81 1.77 -2.64
C GLY A 479 -14.58 2.66 -2.84
N GLN A 480 -13.59 2.20 -3.62
CA GLN A 480 -12.47 3.04 -4.05
C GLN A 480 -12.94 4.21 -4.92
N LEU A 481 -13.76 3.98 -5.94
CA LEU A 481 -14.26 5.03 -6.84
C LEU A 481 -15.00 6.14 -6.06
N HIS A 482 -15.86 5.77 -5.11
CA HIS A 482 -16.53 6.74 -4.24
C HIS A 482 -15.54 7.50 -3.35
N ARG A 483 -14.53 6.84 -2.75
CA ARG A 483 -13.48 7.51 -1.96
C ARG A 483 -12.68 8.50 -2.80
N ASP A 484 -12.23 8.10 -3.99
CA ASP A 484 -11.34 8.91 -4.84
C ASP A 484 -12.07 10.11 -5.46
N TYR A 485 -13.41 10.05 -5.55
CA TYR A 485 -14.29 11.18 -5.86
C TYR A 485 -14.72 12.02 -4.64
N GLY A 486 -14.46 11.56 -3.41
CA GLY A 486 -14.76 12.27 -2.16
C GLY A 486 -16.05 11.82 -1.43
N ASN A 487 -16.83 10.92 -2.02
CA ASN A 487 -18.10 10.41 -1.47
C ASN A 487 -17.86 9.32 -0.40
N THR A 488 -17.26 9.70 0.73
CA THR A 488 -16.80 8.74 1.76
C THR A 488 -17.90 7.92 2.42
N ALA A 489 -19.12 8.44 2.52
CA ALA A 489 -20.27 7.70 3.07
C ALA A 489 -20.62 6.46 2.24
N ASP A 490 -20.73 6.61 0.91
CA ASP A 490 -20.97 5.51 -0.03
C ASP A 490 -19.78 4.55 -0.08
N ALA A 491 -18.56 5.07 0.04
CA ALA A 491 -17.35 4.25 0.10
C ALA A 491 -17.38 3.30 1.31
N ILE A 492 -17.71 3.81 2.50
CA ILE A 492 -17.84 3.03 3.73
C ILE A 492 -18.95 1.97 3.59
N GLN A 493 -20.10 2.31 2.99
CA GLN A 493 -21.17 1.34 2.72
C GLN A 493 -20.71 0.23 1.74
N SER A 494 -19.95 0.59 0.71
CA SER A 494 -19.42 -0.35 -0.28
C SER A 494 -18.39 -1.30 0.32
N PHE A 495 -17.48 -0.80 1.17
CA PHE A 495 -16.56 -1.64 1.93
C PHE A 495 -17.30 -2.53 2.94
N ALA A 496 -18.36 -2.04 3.60
CA ALA A 496 -19.20 -2.86 4.48
C ALA A 496 -19.88 -4.03 3.75
N LYS A 497 -20.32 -3.83 2.49
CA LYS A 497 -20.81 -4.91 1.63
C LYS A 497 -19.70 -5.92 1.30
N ALA A 498 -18.49 -5.47 1.00
CA ALA A 498 -17.35 -6.36 0.79
C ALA A 498 -17.00 -7.20 2.03
N PHE A 499 -16.97 -6.60 3.23
CA PHE A 499 -16.71 -7.31 4.49
C PHE A 499 -17.80 -8.34 4.84
N ALA A 500 -19.05 -8.11 4.42
CA ALA A 500 -20.15 -9.06 4.59
C ALA A 500 -20.07 -10.27 3.64
N LEU A 501 -19.30 -10.16 2.54
CA LEU A 501 -19.03 -11.25 1.59
C LEU A 501 -17.73 -12.00 1.93
N ASP A 502 -16.70 -11.29 2.39
CA ASP A 502 -15.42 -11.85 2.80
C ASP A 502 -14.81 -11.00 3.94
N SER A 503 -14.99 -11.47 5.18
CA SER A 503 -14.48 -10.80 6.38
C SER A 503 -12.95 -10.87 6.53
N SER A 504 -12.25 -11.57 5.65
CA SER A 504 -10.78 -11.64 5.58
C SER A 504 -10.17 -10.70 4.54
N TYR A 505 -11.00 -10.00 3.74
CA TYR A 505 -10.55 -9.38 2.49
C TYR A 505 -9.64 -8.17 2.69
N VAL A 506 -8.33 -8.43 2.72
CA VAL A 506 -7.26 -7.48 3.04
C VAL A 506 -7.31 -6.20 2.19
N HIS A 507 -7.69 -6.31 0.91
CA HIS A 507 -7.79 -5.16 0.02
C HIS A 507 -8.91 -4.18 0.43
N ALA A 508 -10.07 -4.71 0.84
CA ALA A 508 -11.17 -3.90 1.39
C ALA A 508 -10.74 -3.17 2.67
N TYR A 509 -10.04 -3.86 3.58
CA TYR A 509 -9.52 -3.26 4.82
C TYR A 509 -8.50 -2.16 4.55
N HIS A 510 -7.58 -2.36 3.60
CA HIS A 510 -6.60 -1.34 3.21
C HIS A 510 -7.28 -0.10 2.63
N LEU A 511 -8.21 -0.26 1.69
CA LEU A 511 -8.89 0.86 1.03
C LEU A 511 -9.88 1.59 1.96
N SER A 512 -10.54 0.87 2.87
CA SER A 512 -11.38 1.44 3.94
C SER A 512 -10.56 2.17 5.00
N GLY A 513 -9.40 1.63 5.39
CA GLY A 513 -8.47 2.30 6.30
C GLY A 513 -7.94 3.60 5.70
N LEU A 514 -7.60 3.60 4.40
CA LEU A 514 -7.25 4.82 3.66
C LEU A 514 -8.42 5.82 3.57
N CYS A 515 -9.68 5.35 3.49
CA CYS A 515 -10.85 6.20 3.54
C CYS A 515 -10.97 6.91 4.91
N PHE A 516 -10.98 6.16 6.02
CA PHE A 516 -11.01 6.74 7.37
C PHE A 516 -9.80 7.64 7.66
N TYR A 517 -8.63 7.27 7.15
CA TYR A 517 -7.42 8.08 7.22
C TYR A 517 -7.62 9.43 6.51
N SER A 518 -8.15 9.43 5.28
CA SER A 518 -8.41 10.67 4.52
C SER A 518 -9.43 11.60 5.19
N MET A 519 -10.34 11.06 6.02
CA MET A 519 -11.29 11.80 6.85
C MET A 519 -10.70 12.32 8.17
N GLY A 520 -9.44 12.00 8.48
CA GLY A 520 -8.79 12.32 9.76
C GLY A 520 -9.22 11.42 10.93
N ASN A 521 -10.02 10.38 10.69
CA ASN A 521 -10.47 9.44 11.71
C ASN A 521 -9.46 8.30 11.89
N TYR A 522 -8.29 8.63 12.44
CA TYR A 522 -7.17 7.70 12.56
C TYR A 522 -7.44 6.51 13.50
N ALA A 523 -8.37 6.64 14.45
CA ALA A 523 -8.79 5.53 15.31
C ALA A 523 -9.53 4.44 14.50
N MET A 524 -10.45 4.83 13.60
CA MET A 524 -11.09 3.89 12.67
C MET A 524 -10.13 3.40 11.58
N ALA A 525 -9.18 4.23 11.14
CA ALA A 525 -8.13 3.81 10.20
C ALA A 525 -7.26 2.70 10.78
N ILE A 526 -6.79 2.84 12.03
CA ILE A 526 -6.04 1.80 12.76
C ILE A 526 -6.86 0.53 12.87
N SER A 527 -8.14 0.61 13.26
CA SER A 527 -9.04 -0.55 13.35
C SER A 527 -9.13 -1.30 12.02
N ALA A 528 -9.34 -0.58 10.91
CA ALA A 528 -9.39 -1.17 9.57
C ALA A 528 -8.05 -1.79 9.14
N PHE A 529 -6.91 -1.11 9.34
CA PHE A 529 -5.60 -1.65 8.96
C PHE A 529 -5.20 -2.88 9.80
N LEU A 530 -5.55 -2.91 11.09
CA LEU A 530 -5.39 -4.11 11.94
C LEU A 530 -6.30 -5.26 11.45
N GLY A 531 -7.53 -4.97 11.02
CA GLY A 531 -8.40 -5.92 10.33
C GLY A 531 -7.74 -6.52 9.08
N GLY A 532 -7.08 -5.68 8.28
CA GLY A 532 -6.30 -6.10 7.11
C GLY A 532 -5.15 -7.05 7.46
N LEU A 533 -4.37 -6.75 8.50
CA LEU A 533 -3.29 -7.64 8.98
C LEU A 533 -3.84 -8.97 9.51
N ASN A 534 -4.96 -8.95 10.22
CA ASN A 534 -5.63 -10.15 10.70
C ASN A 534 -6.14 -11.02 9.53
N GLY A 535 -6.76 -10.40 8.52
CA GLY A 535 -7.16 -11.09 7.28
C GLY A 535 -5.98 -11.71 6.53
N ALA A 536 -4.86 -10.98 6.41
CA ALA A 536 -3.64 -11.49 5.79
C ALA A 536 -3.09 -12.72 6.53
N GLN A 537 -3.07 -12.70 7.87
CA GLN A 537 -2.65 -13.83 8.69
C GLN A 537 -3.62 -15.03 8.59
N GLN A 538 -4.94 -14.79 8.50
CA GLN A 538 -5.92 -15.85 8.29
C GLN A 538 -5.72 -16.54 6.93
N GLN A 539 -5.55 -15.76 5.86
CA GLN A 539 -5.28 -16.28 4.52
C GLN A 539 -3.93 -17.03 4.45
N GLN A 540 -2.91 -16.56 5.17
CA GLN A 540 -1.63 -17.25 5.28
C GLN A 540 -1.78 -18.61 5.97
N LYS A 541 -2.56 -18.69 7.05
CA LYS A 541 -2.89 -19.95 7.75
C LYS A 541 -3.74 -20.90 6.91
N ALA A 542 -4.60 -20.36 6.04
CA ALA A 542 -5.43 -21.12 5.10
C ALA A 542 -4.69 -21.57 3.83
N GLY A 543 -3.41 -21.22 3.66
CA GLY A 543 -2.61 -21.56 2.48
C GLY A 543 -3.03 -20.86 1.18
N ASN A 544 -3.88 -19.82 1.26
CA ASN A 544 -4.45 -19.09 0.11
C ASN A 544 -4.03 -17.61 0.04
N ALA A 545 -3.01 -17.21 0.80
CA ALA A 545 -2.43 -15.87 0.73
C ALA A 545 -1.71 -15.62 -0.62
N ASP A 546 -2.10 -14.56 -1.32
CA ASP A 546 -1.25 -13.90 -2.31
C ASP A 546 -0.53 -12.70 -1.65
N PRO A 547 0.80 -12.75 -1.44
CA PRO A 547 1.57 -11.63 -0.88
C PRO A 547 1.48 -10.34 -1.71
N LYS A 548 1.17 -10.42 -3.01
CA LYS A 548 1.02 -9.24 -3.88
C LYS A 548 -0.32 -8.54 -3.63
N ALA A 549 -1.43 -9.26 -3.62
CA ALA A 549 -2.76 -8.72 -3.30
C ALA A 549 -2.88 -8.15 -1.88
N GLN A 550 -2.18 -8.75 -0.91
CA GLN A 550 -2.29 -8.34 0.50
C GLN A 550 -1.57 -7.01 0.84
N ASN A 551 -0.49 -6.65 0.14
CA ASN A 551 0.28 -5.41 0.33
C ASN A 551 0.56 -5.05 1.81
N VAL A 552 0.97 -6.05 2.60
CA VAL A 552 1.28 -5.93 4.04
C VAL A 552 2.25 -4.77 4.40
N PRO A 553 3.28 -4.43 3.60
CA PRO A 553 4.14 -3.28 3.88
C PRO A 553 3.38 -1.94 3.93
N ALA A 554 2.33 -1.77 3.12
CA ALA A 554 1.51 -0.55 3.14
C ALA A 554 0.60 -0.48 4.37
N LEU A 555 0.06 -1.62 4.83
CA LEU A 555 -0.70 -1.70 6.09
C LEU A 555 0.17 -1.28 7.28
N PHE A 556 1.39 -1.81 7.39
CA PHE A 556 2.32 -1.42 8.44
C PHE A 556 2.75 0.06 8.35
N HIS A 557 2.97 0.61 7.15
CA HIS A 557 3.27 2.03 6.99
C HIS A 557 2.11 2.90 7.48
N MET A 558 0.89 2.65 7.00
CA MET A 558 -0.27 3.45 7.36
C MET A 558 -0.69 3.29 8.83
N LEU A 559 -0.46 2.14 9.46
CA LEU A 559 -0.56 1.98 10.92
C LEU A 559 0.44 2.88 11.63
N GLY A 560 1.71 2.85 11.25
CA GLY A 560 2.75 3.70 11.84
C GLY A 560 2.37 5.18 11.80
N VAL A 561 1.98 5.67 10.62
CA VAL A 561 1.51 7.05 10.43
C VAL A 561 0.28 7.36 11.29
N SER A 562 -0.72 6.47 11.34
CA SER A 562 -1.94 6.69 12.11
C SER A 562 -1.67 6.77 13.62
N PHE A 563 -0.78 5.93 14.15
CA PHE A 563 -0.32 6.01 15.55
C PHE A 563 0.49 7.29 15.81
N GLN A 564 1.33 7.72 14.86
CA GLN A 564 2.08 8.98 14.96
C GLN A 564 1.14 10.19 15.04
N ALA A 565 0.07 10.21 14.24
CA ALA A 565 -0.92 11.28 14.26
C ALA A 565 -1.78 11.33 15.54
N LEU A 566 -1.85 10.23 16.29
CA LEU A 566 -2.41 10.14 17.64
C LEU A 566 -1.38 10.47 18.76
N GLY A 567 -0.14 10.80 18.42
CA GLY A 567 0.94 11.03 19.40
C GLY A 567 1.50 9.75 20.03
N LEU A 568 1.11 8.57 19.56
CA LEU A 568 1.50 7.26 20.07
C LEU A 568 2.83 6.79 19.44
N TYR A 569 3.85 7.65 19.49
CA TYR A 569 5.13 7.49 18.80
C TYR A 569 5.84 6.14 19.03
N PRO A 570 5.84 5.52 20.25
CA PRO A 570 6.43 4.19 20.44
C PRO A 570 5.77 3.10 19.60
N ARG A 571 4.42 3.10 19.48
CA ARG A 571 3.69 2.17 18.60
C ARG A 571 3.96 2.50 17.13
N ALA A 572 3.97 3.78 16.77
CA ALA A 572 4.29 4.25 15.41
C ALA A 572 5.65 3.74 14.91
N MET A 573 6.69 3.97 15.70
CA MET A 573 8.07 3.56 15.38
C MET A 573 8.22 2.05 15.26
N GLU A 574 7.48 1.24 16.01
CA GLU A 574 7.54 -0.21 15.85
C GLU A 574 6.90 -0.65 14.53
N TYR A 575 5.72 -0.15 14.17
CA TYR A 575 5.11 -0.46 12.89
C TYR A 575 5.99 -0.03 11.69
N PHE A 576 6.66 1.12 11.77
CA PHE A 576 7.65 1.52 10.75
C PHE A 576 8.87 0.59 10.65
N LYS A 577 9.29 -0.08 11.73
CA LYS A 577 10.31 -1.14 11.67
C LYS A 577 9.80 -2.43 11.03
N GLN A 578 8.49 -2.70 11.09
CA GLN A 578 7.90 -3.89 10.46
C GLN A 578 7.78 -3.77 8.93
N VAL A 579 7.62 -2.56 8.38
CA VAL A 579 7.55 -2.32 6.92
C VAL A 579 8.69 -3.02 6.16
N PRO A 580 9.99 -2.77 6.41
CA PRO A 580 11.07 -3.45 5.69
C PRO A 580 11.22 -4.94 6.03
N ARG A 581 10.74 -5.39 7.21
CA ARG A 581 10.74 -6.81 7.61
C ARG A 581 9.66 -7.64 6.90
N SER A 582 8.56 -6.99 6.53
CA SER A 582 7.40 -7.60 5.86
C SER A 582 7.56 -7.79 4.34
N ILE A 583 8.66 -7.30 3.78
CA ILE A 583 8.99 -7.41 2.35
C ILE A 583 9.76 -8.73 2.12
N PRO A 584 9.25 -9.67 1.30
CA PRO A 584 9.94 -10.95 1.07
C PRO A 584 11.26 -10.77 0.29
N SER A 585 12.27 -11.53 0.69
CA SER A 585 13.57 -11.58 0.01
C SER A 585 13.44 -11.97 -1.47
N GLY A 586 14.20 -11.30 -2.34
CA GLY A 586 14.23 -11.59 -3.79
C GLY A 586 13.07 -10.97 -4.60
N VAL A 587 12.10 -10.31 -3.96
CA VAL A 587 11.01 -9.61 -4.66
C VAL A 587 11.50 -8.28 -5.23
N ILE A 588 11.30 -8.07 -6.55
CA ILE A 588 11.45 -6.76 -7.19
C ILE A 588 10.38 -5.83 -6.62
N LEU A 589 10.80 -4.71 -6.04
CA LEU A 589 9.91 -3.76 -5.39
C LEU A 589 9.33 -2.80 -6.43
N GLU A 590 8.01 -2.81 -6.58
CA GLU A 590 7.28 -1.93 -7.49
C GLU A 590 6.26 -1.05 -6.74
N GLY A 591 5.96 0.12 -7.31
CA GLY A 591 4.87 0.99 -6.89
C GLY A 591 4.79 1.29 -5.39
N ALA A 592 3.67 0.93 -4.77
CA ALA A 592 3.35 1.30 -3.38
C ALA A 592 4.34 0.72 -2.34
N VAL A 593 4.93 -0.46 -2.59
CA VAL A 593 5.86 -1.09 -1.63
C VAL A 593 7.17 -0.31 -1.53
N VAL A 594 7.65 0.23 -2.66
CA VAL A 594 8.80 1.14 -2.72
C VAL A 594 8.51 2.40 -1.90
N VAL A 595 7.38 3.04 -2.17
CA VAL A 595 6.97 4.27 -1.47
C VAL A 595 6.83 4.05 0.03
N ALA A 596 6.16 2.97 0.46
CA ALA A 596 6.01 2.61 1.87
C ALA A 596 7.38 2.40 2.54
N LYS A 597 8.29 1.64 1.94
CA LYS A 597 9.61 1.33 2.49
C LYS A 597 10.48 2.57 2.75
N HIS A 598 10.52 3.53 1.82
CA HIS A 598 11.32 4.75 2.04
C HIS A 598 10.58 5.73 2.96
N SER A 599 9.26 5.89 2.79
CA SER A 599 8.45 6.80 3.63
C SER A 599 8.42 6.36 5.09
N SER A 600 8.40 5.06 5.38
CA SER A 600 8.42 4.53 6.75
C SER A 600 9.73 4.83 7.48
N TRP A 601 10.86 4.91 6.76
CA TRP A 601 12.12 5.38 7.34
C TRP A 601 12.01 6.85 7.75
N TYR A 602 11.63 7.73 6.82
CA TYR A 602 11.52 9.17 7.11
C TYR A 602 10.50 9.49 8.22
N ASN A 603 9.32 8.84 8.19
CA ASN A 603 8.32 9.00 9.24
C ASN A 603 8.83 8.49 10.59
N ARG A 604 9.63 7.42 10.65
CA ARG A 604 10.22 6.91 11.90
C ARG A 604 11.21 7.89 12.52
N GLU A 605 12.09 8.51 11.72
CA GLU A 605 13.04 9.51 12.24
C GLU A 605 12.30 10.76 12.74
N LEU A 606 11.26 11.21 12.02
CA LEU A 606 10.39 12.31 12.48
C LEU A 606 9.59 11.92 13.74
N ALA A 607 9.06 10.70 13.81
CA ALA A 607 8.35 10.18 14.97
C ALA A 607 9.26 10.12 16.20
N PHE A 608 10.54 9.81 16.02
CA PHE A 608 11.53 9.87 17.10
C PHE A 608 11.79 11.31 17.56
N PHE A 609 12.02 12.25 16.65
CA PHE A 609 12.22 13.67 16.98
C PHE A 609 11.01 14.29 17.70
N LEU A 610 9.80 14.10 17.15
CA LEU A 610 8.57 14.62 17.76
C LEU A 610 8.26 13.96 19.11
N TRP A 611 8.76 12.75 19.37
CA TRP A 611 8.63 12.09 20.67
C TRP A 611 9.54 12.73 21.74
N THR A 612 10.76 13.17 21.39
CA THR A 612 11.60 13.90 22.35
C THR A 612 11.06 15.30 22.65
N LYS A 613 10.43 15.94 21.66
CA LYS A 613 9.80 17.27 21.78
C LYS A 613 8.38 17.27 22.37
N LEU A 614 7.83 16.13 22.78
CA LEU A 614 6.39 15.96 23.03
C LEU A 614 5.82 16.86 24.13
N ASP A 615 6.59 17.04 25.20
CA ASP A 615 6.24 17.86 26.37
C ASP A 615 7.04 19.18 26.45
N GLU A 616 7.89 19.46 25.45
CA GLU A 616 8.53 20.77 25.32
C GLU A 616 7.51 21.84 24.87
N PRO A 617 7.65 23.11 25.31
CA PRO A 617 6.89 24.21 24.75
C PRO A 617 7.05 24.30 23.24
N ILE A 618 5.95 24.37 22.50
CA ILE A 618 5.91 24.38 21.03
C ILE A 618 6.68 25.55 20.39
N ASN A 619 6.97 26.59 21.18
CA ASN A 619 7.70 27.79 20.79
C ASN A 619 9.17 27.79 21.25
N SER A 620 9.65 26.77 21.98
CA SER A 620 11.08 26.63 22.32
C SER A 620 11.91 25.87 21.27
N TRP A 621 11.26 25.42 20.19
CA TRP A 621 11.90 24.68 19.09
C TRP A 621 11.25 25.02 17.73
N GLU A 622 11.93 24.66 16.64
CA GLU A 622 11.43 24.86 15.27
C GLU A 622 11.76 23.65 14.39
N LEU A 623 10.75 23.07 13.75
CA LEU A 623 10.89 21.79 13.03
C LEU A 623 11.76 21.95 11.77
N ASP A 624 11.64 23.09 11.09
CA ASP A 624 12.42 23.39 9.88
C ASP A 624 13.89 23.75 10.17
N ASP A 625 14.26 24.07 11.41
CA ASP A 625 15.65 24.37 11.77
C ASP A 625 16.35 23.23 12.53
N GLU A 626 15.64 22.41 13.30
CA GLU A 626 16.22 21.23 13.96
C GLU A 626 16.32 19.98 13.03
N VAL A 627 15.46 19.85 12.00
CA VAL A 627 15.51 18.71 11.06
C VAL A 627 16.41 19.02 9.86
N SER A 628 17.46 18.22 9.67
CA SER A 628 18.48 18.37 8.62
C SER A 628 17.91 18.58 7.21
N GLU A 629 18.42 19.60 6.50
CA GLU A 629 18.07 19.94 5.11
C GLU A 629 18.14 18.74 4.14
N ILE A 630 19.07 17.80 4.35
CA ILE A 630 19.25 16.59 3.53
C ILE A 630 18.07 15.62 3.73
N ILE A 631 17.59 15.47 4.97
CA ILE A 631 16.44 14.60 5.29
C ILE A 631 15.16 15.20 4.71
N LYS A 632 14.95 16.52 4.90
CA LYS A 632 13.80 17.25 4.36
C LYS A 632 13.74 17.19 2.83
N GLU A 633 14.87 17.39 2.15
CA GLU A 633 14.95 17.23 0.68
C GLU A 633 14.72 15.77 0.25
N GLY A 634 15.39 14.81 0.90
CA GLY A 634 15.29 13.38 0.57
C GLY A 634 13.85 12.87 0.61
N TRP A 635 13.12 13.24 1.65
CA TRP A 635 11.69 12.93 1.80
C TRP A 635 10.86 13.64 0.73
N SER A 636 11.06 14.96 0.54
CA SER A 636 10.29 15.78 -0.41
C SER A 636 10.46 15.32 -1.86
N LYS A 637 11.68 14.95 -2.27
CA LYS A 637 12.00 14.41 -3.61
C LYS A 637 11.75 12.88 -3.72
N ARG A 638 11.33 12.20 -2.65
CA ARG A 638 11.15 10.74 -2.58
C ARG A 638 12.39 9.96 -3.10
N LYS A 639 13.55 10.23 -2.49
CA LYS A 639 14.81 9.48 -2.70
C LYS A 639 14.82 8.20 -1.84
N ASP A 640 15.71 7.23 -2.10
CA ASP A 640 15.98 6.21 -1.09
C ASP A 640 16.66 6.88 0.12
N TYR A 641 16.34 6.43 1.33
CA TYR A 641 17.04 6.84 2.55
C TYR A 641 18.50 6.37 2.57
N LYS A 642 18.88 5.48 1.64
CA LYS A 642 20.28 5.08 1.38
C LYS A 642 21.05 6.08 0.52
N ASP A 643 20.39 6.83 -0.36
CA ASP A 643 21.03 7.75 -1.30
C ASP A 643 21.46 9.06 -0.61
N ILE A 644 20.76 9.40 0.48
CA ILE A 644 21.17 10.48 1.38
C ILE A 644 22.28 9.98 2.30
N GLN A 645 23.47 10.59 2.20
CA GLN A 645 24.65 10.25 3.02
C GLN A 645 24.52 10.74 4.48
N VAL A 646 23.47 10.29 5.18
CA VAL A 646 23.26 10.58 6.59
C VAL A 646 24.13 9.63 7.41
N HIS A 647 25.31 10.08 7.85
CA HIS A 647 26.02 9.44 8.94
C HIS A 647 25.08 9.36 10.15
N SER A 648 24.79 8.15 10.63
CA SER A 648 23.68 7.87 11.56
C SER A 648 23.98 8.24 13.02
N ASN A 649 24.32 9.51 13.26
CA ASN A 649 24.46 10.10 14.60
C ASN A 649 23.13 10.09 15.38
N ALA A 650 21.99 9.84 14.72
CA ALA A 650 20.68 9.61 15.32
C ALA A 650 20.68 8.55 16.46
N LEU A 651 21.63 7.62 16.46
CA LEU A 651 21.78 6.62 17.52
C LEU A 651 22.23 7.18 18.90
N LYS A 652 22.66 8.44 18.99
CA LYS A 652 23.09 9.05 20.27
C LYS A 652 21.96 9.35 21.26
N TYR A 653 20.70 9.37 20.82
CA TYR A 653 19.57 9.79 21.65
C TYR A 653 18.85 8.64 22.40
N MET A 654 19.45 7.44 22.43
CA MET A 654 18.84 6.23 22.98
C MET A 654 18.83 6.17 24.54
N GLN A 655 18.71 7.31 25.21
CA GLN A 655 18.63 7.44 26.68
C GLN A 655 17.39 8.22 27.17
N VAL A 656 16.36 8.40 26.34
CA VAL A 656 15.04 8.87 26.80
C VAL A 656 14.27 7.70 27.42
N THR A 657 14.73 7.28 28.61
CA THR A 657 14.15 6.19 29.42
C THR A 657 13.09 6.68 30.42
N LYS A 658 12.65 7.94 30.32
CA LYS A 658 11.54 8.46 31.14
C LYS A 658 10.21 7.93 30.60
N SER A 659 9.47 7.22 31.46
CA SER A 659 8.07 6.87 31.21
C SER A 659 7.24 8.15 31.07
N ILE A 660 6.69 8.40 29.89
CA ILE A 660 5.77 9.50 29.65
C ILE A 660 4.43 9.18 30.32
N PRO A 661 3.93 10.01 31.26
CA PRO A 661 2.63 9.79 31.89
C PRO A 661 1.49 9.92 30.86
N ALA A 662 0.40 9.19 31.09
CA ALA A 662 -0.88 9.52 30.46
C ALA A 662 -1.40 10.82 31.11
N VAL A 663 -1.40 11.92 30.36
CA VAL A 663 -2.01 13.18 30.80
C VAL A 663 -3.52 13.04 30.72
N ASP A 664 -4.22 13.39 31.81
CA ASP A 664 -5.68 13.41 31.80
C ASP A 664 -6.20 14.72 31.20
N LEU A 665 -6.66 14.61 29.96
CA LEU A 665 -7.30 15.69 29.19
C LEU A 665 -8.57 16.26 29.84
N SER A 666 -9.17 15.56 30.82
CA SER A 666 -10.41 15.99 31.48
C SER A 666 -10.34 17.38 32.12
N LYS A 667 -9.13 17.86 32.46
CA LYS A 667 -8.90 19.17 33.08
C LYS A 667 -8.46 20.30 32.14
N ALA A 668 -8.06 19.98 30.91
CA ALA A 668 -7.43 20.96 30.01
C ALA A 668 -8.30 21.40 28.84
N LEU A 669 -9.12 20.50 28.27
CA LEU A 669 -9.94 20.79 27.08
C LEU A 669 -11.46 20.71 27.33
N LEU A 670 -11.87 20.19 28.49
CA LEU A 670 -13.24 19.75 28.70
C LEU A 670 -14.10 20.94 29.20
N GLY A 671 -15.02 21.41 28.34
CA GLY A 671 -15.93 22.52 28.65
C GLY A 671 -15.51 23.90 28.13
N LYS A 672 -14.42 24.02 27.34
CA LYS A 672 -14.02 25.29 26.71
C LYS A 672 -14.50 25.39 25.25
N GLU A 673 -15.03 26.55 24.86
CA GLU A 673 -15.67 26.76 23.56
C GLU A 673 -14.71 26.67 22.36
N TRP A 674 -13.41 26.91 22.57
CA TRP A 674 -12.41 27.02 21.49
C TRP A 674 -12.37 25.80 20.57
N LEU A 675 -12.67 24.59 21.06
CA LEU A 675 -12.77 23.38 20.23
C LEU A 675 -13.95 23.44 19.25
N SER A 676 -15.09 24.01 19.68
CA SER A 676 -16.25 24.20 18.81
C SER A 676 -16.02 25.31 17.79
N THR A 677 -15.39 26.42 18.20
CA THR A 677 -15.03 27.56 17.34
C THR A 677 -13.95 27.17 16.33
N ALA A 678 -12.90 26.45 16.74
CA ALA A 678 -11.88 25.92 15.84
C ALA A 678 -12.48 24.88 14.87
N ALA A 679 -13.40 24.01 15.31
CA ALA A 679 -14.11 23.11 14.42
C ALA A 679 -15.12 23.84 13.49
N ARG A 680 -15.62 25.02 13.88
CA ARG A 680 -16.52 25.87 13.08
C ARG A 680 -15.76 26.59 11.97
N LEU A 681 -14.77 27.41 12.34
CA LEU A 681 -13.80 28.03 11.42
C LEU A 681 -13.16 26.98 10.49
N GLY A 682 -12.83 25.83 11.06
CA GLY A 682 -12.24 24.68 10.38
C GLY A 682 -13.00 24.16 9.17
N ARG A 683 -14.33 24.29 9.13
CA ARG A 683 -15.12 23.81 7.97
C ARG A 683 -14.99 24.72 6.75
N PHE A 684 -14.52 25.96 6.91
CA PHE A 684 -14.52 26.94 5.81
C PHE A 684 -13.37 26.76 4.82
N ILE A 685 -12.28 26.08 5.19
CA ILE A 685 -11.24 25.63 4.25
C ILE A 685 -11.71 24.47 3.34
N GLN A 686 -12.86 23.85 3.62
CA GLN A 686 -13.34 22.74 2.80
C GLN A 686 -13.73 23.20 1.39
N LEU A 687 -12.92 22.84 0.40
CA LEU A 687 -13.26 22.98 -1.01
C LEU A 687 -14.45 22.07 -1.34
N LYS A 688 -15.55 22.69 -1.78
CA LYS A 688 -16.77 22.00 -2.27
C LYS A 688 -16.57 21.58 -3.74
N SER A 689 -15.58 20.73 -3.96
CA SER A 689 -15.12 20.24 -5.27
C SER A 689 -14.87 18.73 -5.26
N GLN A 690 -14.93 18.10 -6.44
CA GLN A 690 -14.72 16.65 -6.60
C GLN A 690 -13.35 16.22 -6.06
N GLY A 691 -13.28 15.04 -5.43
CA GLY A 691 -12.05 14.45 -4.91
C GLY A 691 -11.48 15.08 -3.62
N PHE A 692 -12.09 16.15 -3.09
CA PHE A 692 -11.71 16.77 -1.82
C PHE A 692 -12.53 16.19 -0.66
N VAL A 693 -11.97 15.20 0.03
CA VAL A 693 -12.55 14.60 1.24
C VAL A 693 -12.58 15.63 2.38
N ALA A 694 -13.65 15.63 3.18
CA ALA A 694 -13.72 16.39 4.42
C ALA A 694 -12.90 15.70 5.53
N ASN A 695 -11.93 16.43 6.11
CA ASN A 695 -11.03 15.90 7.13
C ASN A 695 -11.14 16.73 8.41
N GLU A 696 -11.83 16.19 9.44
CA GLU A 696 -12.11 16.94 10.67
C GLU A 696 -10.85 17.40 11.41
N ARG A 697 -9.76 16.62 11.32
CA ARG A 697 -8.51 16.93 12.01
C ARG A 697 -7.81 18.10 11.35
N GLN A 698 -7.81 18.16 10.02
CA GLN A 698 -7.34 19.30 9.25
C GLN A 698 -8.26 20.52 9.43
N HIS A 699 -9.57 20.32 9.60
CA HIS A 699 -10.50 21.40 9.98
C HIS A 699 -10.16 21.98 11.36
N ARG A 700 -10.06 21.16 12.42
CA ARG A 700 -9.64 21.63 13.75
C ARG A 700 -8.27 22.32 13.70
N GLN A 701 -7.33 21.78 12.93
CA GLN A 701 -6.01 22.40 12.71
C GLN A 701 -6.11 23.78 12.05
N PHE A 702 -6.97 23.94 11.05
CA PHE A 702 -7.19 25.21 10.39
C PHE A 702 -7.75 26.24 11.37
N GLY A 703 -8.78 25.88 12.13
CA GLY A 703 -9.38 26.77 13.13
C GLY A 703 -8.39 27.22 14.20
N PHE A 704 -7.64 26.30 14.81
CA PHE A 704 -6.62 26.66 15.80
C PHE A 704 -5.50 27.52 15.21
N ALA A 705 -5.07 27.24 13.98
CA ALA A 705 -4.07 28.06 13.29
C ALA A 705 -4.57 29.49 13.02
N VAL A 706 -5.81 29.65 12.54
CA VAL A 706 -6.46 30.95 12.33
C VAL A 706 -6.58 31.72 13.65
N MET A 707 -7.02 31.06 14.72
CA MET A 707 -7.19 31.69 16.04
C MET A 707 -5.85 32.14 16.63
N GLU A 708 -4.84 31.27 16.66
CA GLU A 708 -3.53 31.62 17.22
C GLU A 708 -2.78 32.67 16.39
N ALA A 709 -2.88 32.62 15.05
CA ALA A 709 -2.26 33.64 14.21
C ALA A 709 -2.95 35.02 14.33
N ALA A 710 -4.28 35.06 14.48
CA ALA A 710 -5.00 36.30 14.76
C ALA A 710 -4.64 36.87 16.15
N GLN A 711 -4.57 36.02 17.17
CA GLN A 711 -4.10 36.40 18.52
C GLN A 711 -2.66 36.94 18.47
N PHE A 712 -1.72 36.23 17.84
CA PHE A 712 -0.33 36.64 17.68
C PHE A 712 -0.15 37.98 16.95
N MET A 713 -1.05 38.33 16.02
CA MET A 713 -1.08 39.65 15.38
C MET A 713 -1.67 40.73 16.29
N LYS A 714 -2.80 40.47 16.99
CA LYS A 714 -3.43 41.42 17.93
C LYS A 714 -2.47 41.75 19.09
N GLU A 715 -1.86 40.75 19.71
CA GLU A 715 -0.85 40.87 20.80
C GLU A 715 0.37 41.75 20.46
N ARG A 716 0.61 42.00 19.17
CA ARG A 716 1.78 42.73 18.66
C ARG A 716 1.42 43.99 17.89
N GLU A 717 0.15 44.40 17.90
CA GLU A 717 -0.36 45.53 17.12
C GLU A 717 0.07 45.46 15.64
N VAL A 718 0.09 44.24 15.08
CA VAL A 718 0.58 43.91 13.71
C VAL A 718 2.08 44.14 13.46
N LYS A 719 2.83 44.71 14.41
CA LYS A 719 4.29 45.03 14.31
C LYS A 719 5.22 43.81 14.21
N CYS A 720 4.67 42.60 14.16
CA CYS A 720 5.37 41.37 13.78
C CYS A 720 5.75 41.35 12.29
N GLY A 721 6.65 40.45 11.90
CA GLY A 721 6.93 40.17 10.49
C GLY A 721 5.99 39.13 9.89
N TRP A 722 5.65 39.27 8.59
CA TRP A 722 4.81 38.31 7.84
C TRP A 722 5.25 36.85 8.04
N ARG A 723 6.56 36.59 8.06
CA ARG A 723 7.14 35.25 8.22
C ARG A 723 6.92 34.68 9.62
N GLU A 724 6.90 35.52 10.65
CA GLU A 724 6.68 35.10 12.04
C GLU A 724 5.25 34.60 12.22
N THR A 725 4.27 35.40 11.79
CA THR A 725 2.85 35.02 11.83
C THR A 725 2.58 33.76 11.01
N VAL A 726 3.14 33.64 9.80
CA VAL A 726 2.91 32.46 8.97
C VAL A 726 3.66 31.21 9.48
N ASN A 727 4.76 31.36 10.23
CA ASN A 727 5.37 30.21 10.93
C ASN A 727 4.40 29.56 11.94
N VAL A 728 3.53 30.34 12.63
CA VAL A 728 2.46 29.79 13.50
C VAL A 728 1.54 28.85 12.70
N LEU A 729 1.10 29.30 11.52
CA LEU A 729 0.25 28.52 10.61
C LEU A 729 0.97 27.27 10.08
N VAL A 730 2.26 27.37 9.77
CA VAL A 730 3.08 26.26 9.28
C VAL A 730 3.30 25.20 10.35
N LYS A 731 3.61 25.57 11.60
CA LYS A 731 3.74 24.63 12.72
C LYS A 731 2.48 23.79 12.90
N TRP A 732 1.30 24.42 12.89
CA TRP A 732 0.02 23.71 12.90
C TRP A 732 -0.14 22.75 11.72
N ARG A 733 0.20 23.18 10.49
CA ARG A 733 0.11 22.30 9.31
C ARG A 733 1.12 21.15 9.32
N GLN A 734 2.30 21.32 9.92
CA GLN A 734 3.31 20.27 10.08
C GLN A 734 2.83 19.13 10.99
N ILE A 735 2.14 19.45 12.09
CA ILE A 735 1.61 18.45 13.05
C ILE A 735 0.22 17.91 12.68
N SER A 736 -0.35 18.36 11.54
CA SER A 736 -1.69 17.99 11.08
C SER A 736 -1.79 16.58 10.48
N GLU A 737 -0.73 16.14 9.79
CA GLU A 737 -0.82 15.13 8.73
C GLU A 737 0.57 14.48 8.51
N PRO A 738 1.01 13.52 9.37
CA PRO A 738 2.41 13.08 9.38
C PRO A 738 2.92 12.45 8.08
N ASN A 739 2.03 11.85 7.29
CA ASN A 739 2.35 11.27 5.97
C ASN A 739 2.69 12.33 4.91
N ASP A 740 2.25 13.58 5.11
CA ASP A 740 2.30 14.68 4.16
C ASP A 740 3.09 15.86 4.75
N PRO A 741 4.42 15.71 4.89
CA PRO A 741 5.26 16.69 5.57
C PRO A 741 5.32 18.00 4.78
N VAL A 742 5.41 19.09 5.53
CA VAL A 742 5.44 20.45 5.00
C VAL A 742 6.72 21.13 5.46
N TRP A 743 7.52 21.59 4.50
CA TRP A 743 8.82 22.20 4.74
C TRP A 743 8.91 23.53 4.01
N TRP A 744 9.51 24.53 4.65
CA TRP A 744 9.93 25.77 4.01
C TRP A 744 11.00 25.48 2.95
N ILE A 745 10.76 25.90 1.71
CA ILE A 745 11.67 25.59 0.59
C ILE A 745 13.02 26.34 0.72
N ASP A 746 13.02 27.54 1.31
CA ASP A 746 14.24 28.28 1.67
C ASP A 746 15.07 27.61 2.77
N LYS A 747 14.50 26.62 3.47
CA LYS A 747 15.15 25.81 4.50
C LYS A 747 15.55 24.40 3.98
N LEU A 748 15.38 24.13 2.67
CA LEU A 748 15.99 22.96 2.02
C LEU A 748 17.45 23.24 1.63
N THR A 749 18.14 22.24 1.08
CA THR A 749 19.56 22.38 0.70
C THR A 749 19.77 23.55 -0.26
N LYS A 750 20.90 24.25 -0.11
CA LYS A 750 21.28 25.38 -0.97
C LYS A 750 21.35 25.01 -2.45
N THR A 751 21.58 23.73 -2.77
CA THR A 751 21.51 23.20 -4.14
C THR A 751 20.07 23.16 -4.64
N SER A 752 19.14 22.53 -3.89
CA SER A 752 17.72 22.49 -4.26
C SER A 752 17.08 23.87 -4.42
N LEU A 753 17.43 24.83 -3.56
CA LEU A 753 16.91 26.19 -3.67
C LEU A 753 17.43 26.89 -4.94
N LYS A 754 18.70 26.66 -5.32
CA LYS A 754 19.29 27.20 -6.56
C LYS A 754 18.75 26.51 -7.83
N GLU A 755 18.53 25.21 -7.79
CA GLU A 755 17.87 24.43 -8.87
C GLU A 755 16.43 24.92 -9.11
N GLY A 756 15.78 25.47 -8.08
CA GLY A 756 14.38 25.87 -8.09
C GLY A 756 13.47 24.69 -7.79
N PHE A 757 13.07 24.55 -6.52
CA PHE A 757 12.13 23.49 -6.13
C PHE A 757 10.78 23.71 -6.83
N GLY A 758 10.36 22.75 -7.65
CA GLY A 758 9.13 22.87 -8.44
C GLY A 758 7.93 22.27 -7.73
N LEU A 759 6.96 23.09 -7.33
CA LEU A 759 5.64 22.60 -6.90
C LEU A 759 4.81 22.21 -8.12
N GLN A 760 4.70 20.91 -8.40
CA GLN A 760 3.97 20.35 -9.53
C GLN A 760 2.59 19.85 -9.10
N THR A 761 1.53 20.34 -9.75
CA THR A 761 0.15 19.84 -9.57
C THR A 761 -0.45 19.51 -10.94
N PRO A 762 -0.58 18.21 -11.29
CA PRO A 762 -1.14 17.79 -12.56
C PRO A 762 -2.65 17.96 -12.63
N LEU A 763 -3.14 18.36 -13.81
CA LEU A 763 -4.54 18.22 -14.22
C LEU A 763 -4.73 16.92 -15.02
N VAL A 764 -3.72 16.58 -15.84
CA VAL A 764 -3.64 15.35 -16.64
C VAL A 764 -2.27 14.71 -16.47
N THR A 765 -2.24 13.38 -16.32
CA THR A 765 -1.03 12.56 -16.27
C THR A 765 -1.24 11.34 -17.16
N GLY A 766 -0.54 11.25 -18.29
CA GLY A 766 -0.79 10.22 -19.31
C GLY A 766 -2.17 10.39 -19.94
N GLU A 767 -3.04 9.39 -19.80
CA GLU A 767 -4.47 9.47 -20.15
C GLU A 767 -5.37 9.88 -18.96
N LEU A 768 -4.82 9.94 -17.74
CA LEU A 768 -5.58 10.02 -16.49
C LEU A 768 -5.95 11.48 -16.17
N ARG A 769 -7.22 11.73 -15.86
CA ARG A 769 -7.71 13.03 -15.37
C ARG A 769 -7.63 13.08 -13.86
N VAL A 770 -6.94 14.09 -13.32
CA VAL A 770 -6.76 14.23 -11.87
C VAL A 770 -8.02 14.85 -11.28
N ILE A 771 -8.95 14.02 -10.77
CA ILE A 771 -10.32 14.37 -10.34
C ILE A 771 -10.42 15.72 -9.60
N ARG A 772 -9.49 16.01 -8.68
CA ARG A 772 -9.45 17.27 -7.91
C ARG A 772 -9.29 18.52 -8.77
N TYR A 773 -8.40 18.47 -9.76
CA TYR A 773 -7.91 19.65 -10.48
C TYR A 773 -8.38 19.70 -11.94
N TYR A 774 -8.83 18.58 -12.49
CA TYR A 774 -9.38 18.52 -13.85
C TYR A 774 -10.57 19.45 -14.12
N PRO A 775 -11.43 19.84 -13.14
CA PRO A 775 -12.42 20.91 -13.36
C PRO A 775 -11.82 22.23 -13.87
N TYR A 776 -10.56 22.53 -13.53
CA TYR A 776 -9.82 23.71 -14.00
C TYR A 776 -9.13 23.52 -15.36
N PHE A 777 -9.20 22.33 -15.98
CA PHE A 777 -8.57 22.04 -17.27
C PHE A 777 -8.94 23.08 -18.34
N ASN A 778 -10.21 23.44 -18.46
CA ASN A 778 -10.65 24.41 -19.47
C ASN A 778 -10.12 25.83 -19.20
N LYS A 779 -10.08 26.29 -17.94
CA LYS A 779 -9.48 27.59 -17.57
C LYS A 779 -7.97 27.58 -17.85
N ALA A 780 -7.25 26.55 -17.40
CA ALA A 780 -5.82 26.41 -17.59
C ALA A 780 -5.42 26.28 -19.08
N PHE A 781 -6.14 25.47 -19.87
CA PHE A 781 -5.89 25.28 -21.30
C PHE A 781 -6.20 26.54 -22.12
N ALA A 782 -7.25 27.30 -21.76
CA ALA A 782 -7.51 28.61 -22.37
C ALA A 782 -6.38 29.62 -22.05
N MET A 783 -5.89 29.63 -20.80
CA MET A 783 -4.77 30.49 -20.38
C MET A 783 -3.46 30.09 -21.08
N LEU A 784 -3.14 28.79 -21.19
CA LEU A 784 -2.02 28.26 -21.97
C LEU A 784 -2.03 28.82 -23.39
N LYS A 785 -3.14 28.63 -24.12
CA LYS A 785 -3.30 29.11 -25.50
C LYS A 785 -3.13 30.63 -25.63
N LYS A 786 -3.71 31.41 -24.72
CA LYS A 786 -3.55 32.88 -24.68
C LYS A 786 -2.09 33.27 -24.50
N LEU A 787 -1.41 32.67 -23.53
CA LEU A 787 -0.03 32.99 -23.19
C LEU A 787 0.95 32.56 -24.28
N MET A 788 0.77 31.39 -24.91
CA MET A 788 1.58 30.92 -26.06
C MET A 788 1.63 31.97 -27.17
N VAL A 789 0.48 32.52 -27.59
CA VAL A 789 0.44 33.56 -28.64
C VAL A 789 1.24 34.80 -28.22
N THR A 790 1.12 35.25 -26.96
CA THR A 790 1.79 36.47 -26.48
C THR A 790 3.28 36.31 -26.14
N GLN A 791 3.70 35.17 -25.59
CA GLN A 791 5.06 34.94 -25.08
C GLN A 791 5.97 34.32 -26.14
N CYS A 792 5.47 33.34 -26.90
CA CYS A 792 6.22 32.69 -27.97
C CYS A 792 6.23 33.52 -29.27
N LYS A 793 5.56 34.68 -29.30
CA LYS A 793 5.48 35.63 -30.44
C LYS A 793 5.10 34.96 -31.77
N LEU A 794 4.10 34.09 -31.71
CA LEU A 794 3.66 33.26 -32.83
C LEU A 794 3.04 34.14 -33.93
N GLY A 795 3.49 33.98 -35.18
CA GLY A 795 2.91 34.68 -36.32
C GLY A 795 1.44 34.29 -36.56
N ASP A 796 0.64 35.21 -37.10
CA ASP A 796 -0.84 35.16 -37.07
C ASP A 796 -1.47 33.82 -37.45
N LYS A 797 -0.95 33.17 -38.50
CA LYS A 797 -1.42 31.85 -38.97
C LYS A 797 -1.27 30.78 -37.88
N VAL A 798 -0.13 30.74 -37.20
CA VAL A 798 0.14 29.80 -36.10
C VAL A 798 -0.67 30.17 -34.86
N GLY A 799 -0.79 31.48 -34.56
CA GLY A 799 -1.64 31.97 -33.48
C GLY A 799 -3.12 31.61 -33.65
N GLU A 800 -3.64 31.64 -34.88
CA GLU A 800 -4.99 31.18 -35.21
C GLU A 800 -5.16 29.66 -35.05
N VAL A 801 -4.16 28.85 -35.41
CA VAL A 801 -4.20 27.40 -35.11
C VAL A 801 -4.24 27.18 -33.61
N VAL A 802 -3.30 27.76 -32.85
CA VAL A 802 -3.25 27.64 -31.37
C VAL A 802 -4.60 27.94 -30.74
N LYS A 803 -5.23 29.09 -31.05
CA LYS A 803 -6.54 29.48 -30.50
C LYS A 803 -7.60 28.40 -30.72
N ARG A 804 -7.62 27.81 -31.93
CA ARG A 804 -8.63 26.83 -32.39
C ARG A 804 -8.40 25.42 -31.83
N SER A 805 -7.18 25.06 -31.43
CA SER A 805 -6.86 23.75 -30.85
C SER A 805 -7.72 23.43 -29.62
N LYS A 806 -8.19 22.18 -29.53
CA LYS A 806 -9.11 21.65 -28.51
C LYS A 806 -8.47 20.61 -27.60
N THR A 807 -7.39 19.97 -28.06
CA THR A 807 -6.72 18.85 -27.36
C THR A 807 -5.27 19.20 -27.03
N LEU A 808 -4.67 18.41 -26.13
CA LEU A 808 -3.23 18.51 -25.83
C LEU A 808 -2.38 18.07 -27.04
N ASP A 809 -2.78 17.01 -27.76
CA ASP A 809 -2.13 16.58 -29.01
C ASP A 809 -2.12 17.69 -30.06
N GLU A 810 -3.23 18.42 -30.27
CA GLU A 810 -3.29 19.53 -31.24
C GLU A 810 -2.39 20.74 -30.91
N LEU A 811 -2.00 20.92 -29.64
CA LEU A 811 -0.98 21.91 -29.28
C LEU A 811 0.43 21.33 -29.35
N TYR A 812 0.63 20.09 -28.88
CA TYR A 812 1.95 19.46 -28.89
C TYR A 812 2.44 19.23 -30.33
N ASN A 813 1.58 18.72 -31.22
CA ASN A 813 1.91 18.48 -32.63
C ASN A 813 2.14 19.78 -33.45
N LEU A 814 2.04 20.95 -32.82
CA LEU A 814 2.39 22.26 -33.40
C LEU A 814 3.72 22.81 -32.88
N VAL A 815 4.19 22.32 -31.73
CA VAL A 815 5.45 22.71 -31.08
C VAL A 815 6.54 21.64 -31.23
N GLU A 816 6.12 20.37 -31.34
CA GLU A 816 6.92 19.14 -31.50
C GLU A 816 7.89 18.81 -30.36
N ASP A 817 7.98 19.65 -29.32
CA ASP A 817 8.82 19.49 -28.13
C ASP A 817 8.06 19.82 -26.82
N ASP A 818 8.63 19.42 -25.67
CA ASP A 818 8.10 19.68 -24.33
C ASP A 818 8.24 21.17 -23.96
N PHE A 819 7.11 21.84 -23.65
CA PHE A 819 7.10 23.29 -23.49
C PHE A 819 6.31 23.79 -22.26
N TRP A 820 6.50 25.07 -21.94
CA TRP A 820 5.75 25.76 -20.91
C TRP A 820 5.56 27.25 -21.22
N VAL A 821 4.59 27.87 -20.56
CA VAL A 821 4.38 29.33 -20.51
C VAL A 821 4.30 29.78 -19.05
N ILE A 822 4.72 31.00 -18.74
CA ILE A 822 4.57 31.59 -17.40
C ILE A 822 3.20 32.28 -17.34
N VAL A 823 2.39 32.02 -16.31
CA VAL A 823 1.36 32.99 -15.90
C VAL A 823 2.11 34.10 -15.14
N PRO A 824 2.25 35.32 -15.70
CA PRO A 824 2.99 36.40 -15.03
C PRO A 824 2.21 36.89 -13.81
N CYS A 825 2.91 37.28 -12.75
CA CYS A 825 2.32 37.81 -11.53
C CYS A 825 2.76 39.27 -11.33
N PHE A 826 1.83 40.23 -11.41
CA PHE A 826 2.15 41.66 -11.30
C PHE A 826 2.70 42.05 -9.91
N SER A 827 3.73 42.90 -9.87
CA SER A 827 4.40 43.42 -8.68
C SER A 827 3.91 44.83 -8.36
N GLU A 828 3.27 45.02 -7.20
CA GLU A 828 2.93 46.37 -6.70
C GLU A 828 4.19 47.14 -6.26
N VAL A 829 5.25 46.44 -5.83
CA VAL A 829 6.51 47.06 -5.35
C VAL A 829 7.37 47.62 -6.48
N THR A 830 7.39 46.97 -7.65
CA THR A 830 8.27 47.35 -8.78
C THR A 830 7.53 47.84 -10.02
N GLY A 831 6.22 47.64 -10.11
CA GLY A 831 5.42 47.99 -11.29
C GLY A 831 5.59 47.04 -12.48
N GLU A 832 6.27 45.90 -12.31
CA GLU A 832 6.63 44.95 -13.36
C GLU A 832 5.96 43.58 -13.18
N ASN A 833 6.08 42.70 -14.18
CA ASN A 833 5.63 41.31 -14.08
C ASN A 833 6.73 40.41 -13.51
N MET A 834 6.48 39.79 -12.36
CA MET A 834 7.30 38.70 -11.81
C MET A 834 6.97 37.38 -12.50
N GLU A 835 7.88 36.41 -12.40
CA GLU A 835 7.56 35.02 -12.71
C GLU A 835 6.52 34.48 -11.70
N GLY A 836 5.32 34.15 -12.19
CA GLY A 836 4.31 33.41 -11.42
C GLY A 836 4.48 31.90 -11.58
N THR A 837 3.37 31.20 -11.78
CA THR A 837 3.33 29.74 -11.97
C THR A 837 3.42 29.40 -13.46
N ARG A 838 4.13 28.32 -13.81
CA ARG A 838 4.23 27.85 -15.20
C ARG A 838 3.10 26.88 -15.52
N LEU A 839 2.50 26.99 -16.71
CA LEU A 839 1.66 25.95 -17.31
C LEU A 839 2.57 25.10 -18.20
N THR A 840 2.72 23.81 -17.89
CA THR A 840 3.66 22.91 -18.56
C THR A 840 2.92 21.83 -19.34
N LEU A 841 3.33 21.54 -20.58
CA LEU A 841 2.85 20.41 -21.36
C LEU A 841 4.02 19.54 -21.83
N GLN A 842 4.05 18.29 -21.39
CA GLN A 842 5.16 17.35 -21.59
C GLN A 842 4.66 15.98 -22.08
N LYS A 843 5.41 15.27 -22.94
CA LYS A 843 5.10 13.87 -23.29
C LYS A 843 5.18 13.00 -22.03
N TYR A 844 4.14 12.20 -21.77
CA TYR A 844 4.13 11.23 -20.67
C TYR A 844 4.33 9.80 -21.19
N TYR A 845 5.34 9.12 -20.64
CA TYR A 845 5.73 7.75 -20.99
C TYR A 845 5.55 6.80 -19.80
N GLU A 846 5.30 5.51 -20.05
CA GLU A 846 5.25 4.52 -18.95
C GLU A 846 6.63 4.41 -18.27
N GLY A 847 6.69 4.75 -16.97
CA GLY A 847 7.87 4.50 -16.15
C GLY A 847 8.96 5.58 -16.16
N MET A 848 8.60 6.87 -16.21
CA MET A 848 9.54 8.01 -16.01
C MET A 848 10.17 8.09 -14.60
N ARG A 849 11.01 7.11 -14.30
CA ARG A 849 12.25 7.16 -13.51
C ARG A 849 13.36 6.28 -14.14
N ALA A 850 13.07 5.53 -15.22
CA ALA A 850 14.05 4.75 -15.98
C ALA A 850 14.63 5.57 -17.15
N GLN A 851 15.90 5.34 -17.48
CA GLN A 851 16.66 6.16 -18.44
C GLN A 851 16.60 5.68 -19.91
N ASN A 852 15.89 4.57 -20.19
CA ASN A 852 15.71 4.01 -21.53
C ASN A 852 14.22 3.88 -21.81
N VAL A 853 13.68 4.71 -22.70
CA VAL A 853 12.26 4.80 -23.05
C VAL A 853 12.15 4.93 -24.58
N SER A 854 11.25 4.16 -25.19
CA SER A 854 10.97 4.21 -26.63
C SER A 854 9.80 5.16 -26.93
N GLU A 855 9.73 5.69 -28.15
CA GLU A 855 8.56 6.49 -28.58
C GLU A 855 7.26 5.66 -28.61
N THR A 856 7.38 4.32 -28.69
CA THR A 856 6.25 3.37 -28.52
C THR A 856 5.63 3.38 -27.13
N ASP A 857 6.31 3.98 -26.15
CA ASP A 857 5.97 3.88 -24.73
C ASP A 857 5.26 5.17 -24.24
N LYS A 858 4.93 6.10 -25.16
CA LYS A 858 4.09 7.29 -24.90
C LYS A 858 2.68 6.83 -24.53
N VAL A 859 2.28 7.10 -23.29
CA VAL A 859 0.92 6.84 -22.79
C VAL A 859 0.03 8.08 -22.93
N GLY A 860 0.60 9.30 -22.93
CA GLY A 860 -0.19 10.52 -23.12
C GLY A 860 0.62 11.78 -22.85
N PHE A 861 0.10 12.67 -22.00
CA PHE A 861 0.78 13.91 -21.59
C PHE A 861 0.70 14.17 -20.10
N GLU A 862 1.70 14.88 -19.60
CA GLU A 862 1.71 15.50 -18.28
C GLU A 862 1.38 17.00 -18.48
N PHE A 863 0.16 17.39 -18.12
CA PHE A 863 -0.30 18.79 -18.17
C PHE A 863 -0.50 19.30 -16.74
N THR A 864 0.36 20.21 -16.31
CA THR A 864 0.47 20.64 -14.91
C THR A 864 0.58 22.15 -14.75
N ILE A 865 0.23 22.62 -13.56
CA ILE A 865 0.87 23.83 -13.01
C ILE A 865 2.20 23.45 -12.34
N ARG A 866 3.24 24.25 -12.58
CA ARG A 866 4.55 24.13 -11.91
C ARG A 866 5.03 25.48 -11.41
N THR A 867 4.98 25.71 -10.09
CA THR A 867 5.51 26.93 -9.46
C THR A 867 7.00 26.74 -9.16
N PRO A 868 7.92 27.52 -9.75
CA PRO A 868 9.36 27.36 -9.55
C PRO A 868 9.84 28.17 -8.35
N SER A 869 10.45 27.55 -7.34
CA SER A 869 10.83 28.25 -6.10
C SER A 869 12.33 28.56 -6.08
N THR A 870 12.74 29.62 -6.78
CA THR A 870 14.14 30.07 -6.96
C THR A 870 14.53 31.20 -5.99
N PRO A 871 15.84 31.45 -5.73
CA PRO A 871 16.26 32.47 -4.76
C PRO A 871 15.85 33.90 -5.14
N HIS A 872 15.74 34.17 -6.45
CA HIS A 872 15.29 35.46 -6.97
C HIS A 872 13.81 35.70 -6.67
N ARG A 873 12.95 34.72 -6.94
CA ARG A 873 11.52 34.80 -6.60
C ARG A 873 11.33 34.91 -5.08
N PHE A 874 12.10 34.19 -4.28
CA PHE A 874 12.09 34.33 -2.82
C PHE A 874 12.30 35.79 -2.36
N LYS A 875 13.26 36.51 -2.96
CA LYS A 875 13.44 37.95 -2.68
C LYS A 875 12.26 38.80 -3.15
N GLN A 876 11.81 38.61 -4.39
CA GLN A 876 10.71 39.39 -4.98
C GLN A 876 9.40 39.25 -4.20
N PHE A 877 9.05 38.04 -3.77
CA PHE A 877 7.83 37.78 -3.00
C PHE A 877 7.96 38.24 -1.53
N ASP A 878 9.13 38.09 -0.88
CA ASP A 878 9.38 38.70 0.44
C ASP A 878 9.20 40.23 0.41
N GLU A 879 9.63 40.89 -0.67
CA GLU A 879 9.38 42.32 -0.88
C GLU A 879 7.88 42.64 -1.03
N GLN A 880 7.09 41.80 -1.74
CA GLN A 880 5.62 41.96 -1.74
C GLN A 880 5.02 41.76 -0.35
N PHE A 881 5.39 40.70 0.38
CA PHE A 881 4.81 40.44 1.71
C PHE A 881 5.16 41.53 2.72
N LYS A 882 6.36 42.12 2.65
CA LYS A 882 6.71 43.32 3.43
C LYS A 882 5.82 44.51 3.10
N LYS A 883 5.49 44.74 1.82
CA LYS A 883 4.50 45.75 1.44
C LYS A 883 3.11 45.41 2.00
N ILE A 884 2.62 44.19 1.79
CA ILE A 884 1.29 43.75 2.27
C ILE A 884 1.18 43.89 3.80
N TRP A 885 2.26 43.60 4.53
CA TRP A 885 2.28 43.74 6.00
C TRP A 885 2.28 45.20 6.46
N LYS A 886 2.98 46.08 5.73
CA LYS A 886 2.90 47.53 5.96
C LYS A 886 1.51 48.08 5.63
N ASP A 887 0.95 47.70 4.47
CA ASP A 887 -0.43 48.06 4.09
C ASP A 887 -1.43 47.57 5.18
N LEU A 888 -1.21 46.38 5.75
CA LEU A 888 -2.04 45.80 6.82
C LEU A 888 -1.90 46.55 8.15
N GLN A 889 -0.69 46.92 8.56
CA GLN A 889 -0.48 47.77 9.73
C GLN A 889 -1.18 49.13 9.56
N GLU A 890 -1.02 49.77 8.39
CA GLU A 890 -1.68 51.04 8.07
C GLU A 890 -3.21 50.95 7.99
N VAL A 891 -3.79 49.80 7.61
CA VAL A 891 -5.25 49.56 7.71
C VAL A 891 -5.66 49.35 9.18
N PHE A 892 -4.93 48.54 9.93
CA PHE A 892 -5.25 48.19 11.32
C PHE A 892 -5.19 49.40 12.26
N GLU A 893 -4.12 50.21 12.17
CA GLU A 893 -3.96 51.44 12.97
C GLU A 893 -5.09 52.46 12.69
N ARG A 894 -5.53 52.59 11.43
CA ARG A 894 -6.69 53.44 11.06
C ARG A 894 -8.03 52.88 11.51
N GLY A 895 -8.14 51.57 11.73
CA GLY A 895 -9.37 50.90 12.18
C GLY A 895 -9.86 51.40 13.53
N GLY A 896 -8.92 51.67 14.45
CA GLY A 896 -9.22 52.19 15.80
C GLY A 896 -9.86 53.59 15.84
N GLU A 897 -9.78 54.36 14.75
CA GLU A 897 -10.46 55.66 14.65
C GLU A 897 -11.85 55.58 14.00
N LYS A 898 -12.12 54.56 13.17
CA LYS A 898 -13.31 54.47 12.29
C LYS A 898 -13.74 53.03 12.01
N GLY A 899 -14.35 52.38 13.01
CA GLY A 899 -15.12 51.16 12.78
C GLY A 899 -16.22 51.36 11.72
N GLY A 900 -16.38 50.40 10.81
CA GLY A 900 -17.43 50.41 9.78
C GLY A 900 -17.03 49.80 8.43
N SER A 901 -17.95 49.85 7.47
CA SER A 901 -17.89 49.09 6.20
C SER A 901 -16.63 49.33 5.34
N ALA A 902 -16.00 50.51 5.43
CA ALA A 902 -14.78 50.81 4.67
C ALA A 902 -13.56 50.03 5.22
N PHE A 903 -13.40 49.98 6.55
CA PHE A 903 -12.36 49.20 7.20
C PHE A 903 -12.53 47.69 6.93
N LYS A 904 -13.78 47.20 6.95
CA LYS A 904 -14.12 45.83 6.51
C LYS A 904 -13.62 45.55 5.10
N THR A 905 -13.95 46.42 4.14
CA THR A 905 -13.55 46.27 2.73
C THR A 905 -12.02 46.25 2.57
N ASP A 906 -11.31 47.19 3.21
CA ASP A 906 -9.84 47.25 3.19
C ASP A 906 -9.21 45.94 3.73
N MET A 907 -9.68 45.45 4.88
CA MET A 907 -9.19 44.21 5.49
C MET A 907 -9.47 42.96 4.63
N LEU A 908 -10.66 42.86 4.02
CA LEU A 908 -11.01 41.74 3.14
C LEU A 908 -10.20 41.76 1.83
N ARG A 909 -9.94 42.94 1.26
CA ARG A 909 -9.08 43.10 0.08
C ARG A 909 -7.62 42.77 0.38
N LEU A 910 -7.11 43.11 1.57
CA LEU A 910 -5.78 42.71 2.01
C LEU A 910 -5.65 41.20 2.27
N ALA A 911 -6.67 40.57 2.87
CA ALA A 911 -6.69 39.13 3.05
C ALA A 911 -6.58 38.39 1.71
N LEU A 912 -7.38 38.80 0.71
CA LEU A 912 -7.32 38.27 -0.65
C LEU A 912 -5.98 38.57 -1.34
N LYS A 913 -5.41 39.77 -1.15
CA LYS A 913 -4.07 40.14 -1.67
C LYS A 913 -2.99 39.19 -1.11
N PHE A 914 -2.98 38.95 0.20
CA PHE A 914 -2.08 38.00 0.86
C PHE A 914 -2.23 36.60 0.25
N PHE A 915 -3.47 36.10 0.12
CA PHE A 915 -3.75 34.78 -0.43
C PHE A 915 -3.20 34.61 -1.85
N TYR A 916 -3.48 35.58 -2.73
CA TYR A 916 -3.04 35.58 -4.12
C TYR A 916 -1.51 35.46 -4.23
N TYR A 917 -0.77 36.37 -3.58
CA TYR A 917 0.68 36.32 -3.63
C TYR A 917 1.24 35.05 -2.99
N TRP A 918 0.58 34.49 -1.97
CA TRP A 918 1.03 33.27 -1.30
C TRP A 918 0.94 32.02 -2.19
N VAL A 919 -0.17 31.82 -2.91
CA VAL A 919 -0.30 30.66 -3.81
C VAL A 919 0.54 30.82 -5.08
N CYS A 920 0.70 32.04 -5.59
CA CYS A 920 1.63 32.34 -6.69
C CYS A 920 3.11 32.19 -6.28
N PHE A 921 3.45 32.44 -5.01
CA PHE A 921 4.80 32.24 -4.48
C PHE A 921 5.14 30.75 -4.43
N GLY A 922 4.30 29.96 -3.74
CA GLY A 922 4.51 28.54 -3.47
C GLY A 922 5.73 28.24 -2.58
N PRO A 923 5.81 28.79 -1.34
CA PRO A 923 7.03 28.70 -0.53
C PRO A 923 7.22 27.40 0.25
N LEU A 924 6.18 26.55 0.34
CA LEU A 924 6.22 25.28 1.09
C LEU A 924 6.18 24.08 0.15
N THR A 925 6.95 23.03 0.46
CA THR A 925 7.03 21.78 -0.33
C THR A 925 5.68 21.12 -0.58
N ARG A 926 4.73 21.26 0.36
CA ARG A 926 3.33 20.85 0.32
C ARG A 926 2.49 21.82 1.16
N GLY A 927 1.16 21.73 1.06
CA GLY A 927 0.25 22.46 1.95
C GLY A 927 0.16 23.98 1.74
N SER A 928 0.91 24.56 0.79
CA SER A 928 0.91 26.01 0.51
C SER A 928 -0.50 26.63 0.45
N ALA A 929 -1.41 26.12 -0.39
CA ALA A 929 -2.78 26.65 -0.50
C ALA A 929 -3.54 26.68 0.85
N ALA A 930 -3.37 25.65 1.68
CA ALA A 930 -4.03 25.55 2.98
C ALA A 930 -3.49 26.56 4.01
N VAL A 931 -2.16 26.76 4.03
CA VAL A 931 -1.52 27.78 4.88
C VAL A 931 -1.88 29.20 4.42
N GLY A 932 -1.95 29.41 3.10
CA GLY A 932 -2.39 30.68 2.52
C GLY A 932 -3.82 31.03 2.88
N TYR A 933 -4.73 30.05 2.79
CA TYR A 933 -6.12 30.24 3.21
C TYR A 933 -6.22 30.50 4.72
N ALA A 934 -5.37 29.87 5.54
CA ALA A 934 -5.35 30.13 6.97
C ALA A 934 -4.87 31.55 7.30
N GLY A 935 -3.85 32.05 6.59
CA GLY A 935 -3.41 33.43 6.71
C GLY A 935 -4.46 34.44 6.24
N MET A 936 -5.17 34.13 5.14
CA MET A 936 -6.32 34.93 4.68
C MET A 936 -7.36 35.08 5.79
N VAL A 937 -7.85 33.97 6.36
CA VAL A 937 -8.91 34.03 7.40
C VAL A 937 -8.37 34.59 8.73
N ALA A 938 -7.09 34.42 9.05
CA ALA A 938 -6.46 35.09 10.20
C ALA A 938 -6.41 36.61 10.03
N ILE A 939 -6.16 37.13 8.82
CA ILE A 939 -6.23 38.56 8.52
C ILE A 939 -7.68 39.08 8.64
N VAL A 940 -8.68 38.32 8.15
CA VAL A 940 -10.10 38.69 8.36
C VAL A 940 -10.43 38.75 9.86
N ARG A 941 -10.01 37.75 10.65
CA ARG A 941 -10.27 37.69 12.10
C ARG A 941 -9.52 38.75 12.90
N LEU A 942 -8.32 39.14 12.48
CA LEU A 942 -7.59 40.28 13.05
C LEU A 942 -8.39 41.59 12.96
N GLY A 943 -9.18 41.77 11.89
CA GLY A 943 -10.04 42.95 11.71
C GLY A 943 -11.32 42.95 12.54
N GLY A 944 -11.53 41.99 13.45
CA GLY A 944 -12.79 41.86 14.19
C GLY A 944 -13.94 41.28 13.35
N PHE A 945 -13.62 40.59 12.25
CA PHE A 945 -14.63 40.01 11.34
C PHE A 945 -14.58 38.47 11.31
N GLU A 946 -15.71 37.84 11.04
CA GLU A 946 -15.78 36.38 10.93
C GLU A 946 -16.50 35.91 9.64
N ILE A 947 -15.82 35.03 8.90
CA ILE A 947 -16.43 34.31 7.77
C ILE A 947 -17.41 33.28 8.34
N ILE A 948 -18.65 33.27 7.84
CA ILE A 948 -19.73 32.38 8.30
C ILE A 948 -20.08 31.28 7.29
N SER A 949 -19.53 31.33 6.08
CA SER A 949 -19.82 30.38 5.00
C SER A 949 -18.55 29.84 4.36
N GLY A 950 -18.49 28.53 4.13
CA GLY A 950 -17.38 27.92 3.40
C GLY A 950 -17.45 28.22 1.91
N MET A 951 -16.30 28.11 1.24
CA MET A 951 -16.05 28.34 -0.20
C MET A 951 -17.24 28.09 -1.15
N GLN A 952 -17.30 28.90 -2.22
CA GLN A 952 -18.24 28.71 -3.33
C GLN A 952 -18.17 27.29 -3.90
N GLU A 953 -19.31 26.75 -4.36
CA GLU A 953 -19.36 25.41 -4.94
C GLU A 953 -18.55 25.35 -6.26
N LYS A 954 -17.76 24.29 -6.45
CA LYS A 954 -16.90 24.04 -7.62
C LYS A 954 -15.75 25.05 -7.85
N VAL A 955 -15.58 26.04 -6.96
CA VAL A 955 -14.46 27.00 -7.02
C VAL A 955 -13.28 26.51 -6.18
N GLN A 956 -12.07 26.74 -6.69
CA GLN A 956 -10.79 26.49 -6.01
C GLN A 956 -9.99 27.79 -6.10
N LEU A 957 -10.03 28.57 -5.02
CA LEU A 957 -9.52 29.95 -4.97
C LEU A 957 -8.03 30.05 -5.31
N ASP A 958 -7.26 29.01 -4.98
CA ASP A 958 -5.85 28.88 -5.35
C ASP A 958 -5.65 28.81 -6.87
N TRP A 959 -6.53 28.14 -7.61
CA TRP A 959 -6.52 28.12 -9.07
C TRP A 959 -6.98 29.44 -9.71
N GLU A 960 -7.96 30.12 -9.11
CA GLU A 960 -8.38 31.45 -9.59
C GLU A 960 -7.26 32.49 -9.45
N ALA A 961 -6.51 32.43 -8.34
CA ALA A 961 -5.32 33.25 -8.15
C ALA A 961 -4.18 32.84 -9.09
N ILE A 962 -3.83 31.55 -9.16
CA ILE A 962 -2.70 31.04 -9.97
C ILE A 962 -2.90 31.27 -11.48
N LEU A 963 -4.13 31.31 -11.97
CA LEU A 963 -4.45 31.61 -13.37
C LEU A 963 -4.70 33.11 -13.63
N SER A 964 -4.73 33.95 -12.59
CA SER A 964 -4.86 35.40 -12.71
C SER A 964 -3.50 36.07 -12.88
N VAL A 965 -3.43 37.08 -13.75
CA VAL A 965 -2.19 37.85 -14.03
C VAL A 965 -2.02 39.06 -13.10
N ARG A 966 -3.16 39.61 -12.67
CA ARG A 966 -3.27 40.82 -11.86
C ARG A 966 -3.98 40.49 -10.56
N VAL A 967 -3.41 40.95 -9.44
CA VAL A 967 -3.99 40.74 -8.12
C VAL A 967 -5.34 41.45 -7.97
N GLU A 968 -5.51 42.61 -8.61
CA GLU A 968 -6.76 43.37 -8.54
C GLU A 968 -7.91 42.63 -9.22
N ALA A 969 -7.67 42.03 -10.38
CA ALA A 969 -8.68 41.25 -11.10
C ALA A 969 -9.16 40.02 -10.29
N PHE A 970 -8.24 39.36 -9.58
CA PHE A 970 -8.57 38.28 -8.65
C PHE A 970 -9.36 38.81 -7.44
N ILE A 971 -8.93 39.92 -6.82
CA ILE A 971 -9.63 40.51 -5.67
C ILE A 971 -11.05 40.91 -6.08
N ASP A 972 -11.23 41.59 -7.22
CA ASP A 972 -12.53 42.13 -7.63
C ASP A 972 -13.54 41.04 -8.03
N GLU A 973 -13.09 39.86 -8.48
CA GLU A 973 -13.97 38.68 -8.70
C GLU A 973 -14.42 38.03 -7.37
N GLN A 974 -13.60 38.08 -6.33
CA GLN A 974 -13.79 37.28 -5.10
C GLN A 974 -14.27 38.10 -3.88
N VAL A 975 -14.02 39.42 -3.84
CA VAL A 975 -14.29 40.29 -2.68
C VAL A 975 -15.78 40.38 -2.36
N GLY A 976 -16.65 40.53 -3.37
CA GLY A 976 -18.10 40.65 -3.15
C GLY A 976 -18.73 39.38 -2.56
N TRP A 977 -18.14 38.21 -2.82
CA TRP A 977 -18.53 36.98 -2.12
C TRP A 977 -18.05 37.00 -0.68
N LEU A 978 -16.79 37.36 -0.44
CA LEU A 978 -16.20 37.39 0.90
C LEU A 978 -16.92 38.40 1.80
N GLU A 979 -17.25 39.59 1.30
CA GLU A 979 -18.05 40.62 1.98
C GLU A 979 -19.44 40.12 2.38
N ALA A 980 -20.14 39.45 1.46
CA ALA A 980 -21.49 38.91 1.69
C ALA A 980 -21.51 37.66 2.60
N ASN A 981 -20.35 37.04 2.84
CA ASN A 981 -20.21 35.82 3.66
C ASN A 981 -19.37 36.07 4.93
N THR A 982 -19.12 37.34 5.28
CA THR A 982 -18.40 37.78 6.47
C THR A 982 -19.29 38.71 7.30
N ILE A 983 -19.35 38.49 8.60
CA ILE A 983 -20.02 39.37 9.58
C ILE A 983 -18.99 40.05 10.48
N GLU A 984 -19.42 41.06 11.23
CA GLU A 984 -18.70 41.52 12.43
C GLU A 984 -18.74 40.41 13.49
N HIS A 985 -17.62 40.25 14.21
CA HIS A 985 -17.56 39.36 15.36
C HIS A 985 -18.38 39.97 16.51
N GLY A 986 -19.08 39.14 17.28
CA GLY A 986 -19.87 39.63 18.42
C GLY A 986 -18.98 40.30 19.48
N GLU A 987 -19.47 41.41 20.03
CA GLU A 987 -18.93 42.13 21.19
C GLU A 987 -19.23 41.33 22.47
N ASP A 988 -18.39 40.34 22.79
CA ASP A 988 -18.48 39.54 24.04
C ASP A 988 -17.11 39.37 24.75
N ASP A 989 -16.01 39.93 24.21
CA ASP A 989 -14.61 39.65 24.64
C ASP A 989 -13.69 40.90 24.50
N ASP A 990 -14.25 42.10 24.76
CA ASP A 990 -13.56 43.42 24.66
C ASP A 990 -13.31 44.09 26.03
N SER A 991 -13.25 43.32 27.13
CA SER A 991 -12.65 43.77 28.38
C SER A 991 -11.24 43.17 28.56
N GLU A 992 -10.27 43.99 29.00
CA GLU A 992 -8.89 43.56 29.25
C GLU A 992 -8.73 42.80 30.58
N ASP A 993 -9.65 41.87 30.87
CA ASP A 993 -9.67 41.07 32.09
C ASP A 993 -8.79 39.80 31.98
N GLU A 994 -8.56 39.12 33.09
CA GLU A 994 -7.78 37.86 33.15
C GLU A 994 -8.38 36.72 32.29
N GLU A 995 -9.63 36.89 31.82
CA GLU A 995 -10.37 35.92 31.00
C GLU A 995 -9.88 35.87 29.53
N ASP A 996 -9.44 36.98 28.93
CA ASP A 996 -8.80 36.96 27.58
C ASP A 996 -7.47 36.18 27.63
N VAL A 997 -6.68 36.34 28.71
CA VAL A 997 -5.44 35.56 28.89
C VAL A 997 -5.73 34.07 28.93
N ALA A 998 -6.86 33.66 29.53
CA ALA A 998 -7.31 32.27 29.52
C ALA A 998 -7.76 31.80 28.12
N ASN A 999 -8.23 32.69 27.24
CA ASN A 999 -8.69 32.39 25.87
C ASN A 999 -7.56 32.23 24.82
N ARG A 1000 -6.29 32.40 25.21
CA ARG A 1000 -5.14 32.36 24.26
C ARG A 1000 -4.72 30.94 23.91
N ILE A 1001 -4.76 30.59 22.62
CA ILE A 1001 -4.42 29.25 22.10
C ILE A 1001 -2.94 28.88 22.38
N SER A 1002 -2.06 29.86 22.39
CA SER A 1002 -0.63 29.71 22.73
C SER A 1002 -0.40 29.30 24.19
N ILE A 1003 -1.28 29.73 25.11
CA ILE A 1003 -1.24 29.42 26.55
C ILE A 1003 -2.01 28.14 26.85
N ALA A 1004 -3.19 27.96 26.24
CA ALA A 1004 -4.05 26.79 26.42
C ALA A 1004 -3.47 25.50 25.80
N LEU A 1005 -2.78 25.60 24.66
CA LEU A 1005 -2.13 24.49 23.96
C LEU A 1005 -0.61 24.72 23.83
N PRO A 1006 0.14 24.76 24.95
CA PRO A 1006 1.52 25.24 24.96
C PRO A 1006 2.54 24.20 24.47
N THR A 1007 2.16 22.93 24.38
CA THR A 1007 3.05 21.80 24.05
C THR A 1007 2.62 21.04 22.81
N LEU A 1008 3.52 20.26 22.23
CA LEU A 1008 3.19 19.38 21.10
C LEU A 1008 2.08 18.37 21.48
N ARG A 1009 2.12 17.83 22.70
CA ARG A 1009 1.09 16.94 23.24
C ARG A 1009 -0.29 17.59 23.18
N THR A 1010 -0.45 18.72 23.86
CA THR A 1010 -1.77 19.38 24.02
C THR A 1010 -2.36 19.75 22.67
N ARG A 1011 -1.54 20.17 21.70
CA ARG A 1011 -1.96 20.39 20.32
C ARG A 1011 -2.40 19.11 19.61
N ILE A 1012 -1.63 18.03 19.68
CA ILE A 1012 -2.01 16.73 19.08
C ILE A 1012 -3.31 16.21 19.68
N GLU A 1013 -3.49 16.37 20.99
CA GLU A 1013 -4.69 15.94 21.71
C GLU A 1013 -5.92 16.77 21.31
N ALA A 1014 -5.81 18.10 21.24
CA ALA A 1014 -6.88 18.98 20.75
C ALA A 1014 -7.28 18.69 19.29
N LEU A 1015 -6.32 18.32 18.43
CA LEU A 1015 -6.60 17.90 17.05
C LEU A 1015 -7.38 16.58 16.99
N ASN A 1016 -7.17 15.67 17.95
CA ASN A 1016 -7.80 14.35 18.01
C ASN A 1016 -9.04 14.28 18.92
N ALA A 1017 -9.43 15.38 19.58
CA ALA A 1017 -10.62 15.51 20.41
C ALA A 1017 -11.93 15.43 19.58
N GLN A 1018 -13.03 15.03 20.22
CA GLN A 1018 -14.36 15.13 19.63
C GLN A 1018 -14.88 16.58 19.67
N PRO A 1019 -15.83 16.98 18.79
CA PRO A 1019 -16.37 18.35 18.75
C PRO A 1019 -17.05 18.83 20.04
N ASN A 1020 -17.43 17.91 20.93
CA ASN A 1020 -18.03 18.17 22.25
C ASN A 1020 -16.98 18.23 23.39
N GLY A 1021 -15.68 18.33 23.06
CA GLY A 1021 -14.59 18.34 24.04
C GLY A 1021 -14.24 16.97 24.63
N GLN A 1022 -14.97 15.89 24.34
CA GLN A 1022 -14.65 14.57 24.89
C GLN A 1022 -13.41 13.97 24.22
N PRO A 1023 -12.54 13.27 24.99
CA PRO A 1023 -11.48 12.45 24.42
C PRO A 1023 -12.05 11.37 23.50
N ASN A 1024 -11.35 11.10 22.39
CA ASN A 1024 -11.70 9.98 21.53
C ASN A 1024 -11.44 8.65 22.27
N ARG A 1025 -12.50 8.07 22.85
CA ARG A 1025 -12.43 6.83 23.66
C ARG A 1025 -11.82 5.65 22.90
N LEU A 1026 -12.03 5.57 21.58
CA LEU A 1026 -11.41 4.54 20.75
C LEU A 1026 -9.90 4.75 20.65
N ALA A 1027 -9.43 5.99 20.43
CA ALA A 1027 -8.01 6.32 20.47
C ALA A 1027 -7.37 6.06 21.85
N GLN A 1028 -8.07 6.34 22.95
CA GLN A 1028 -7.63 5.98 24.30
C GLN A 1028 -7.50 4.45 24.48
N SER A 1029 -8.49 3.68 24.00
CA SER A 1029 -8.44 2.21 24.06
C SER A 1029 -7.38 1.59 23.13
N LEU A 1030 -6.98 2.29 22.06
CA LEU A 1030 -5.89 1.92 21.16
C LEU A 1030 -4.51 2.43 21.64
N GLY A 1031 -4.47 3.30 22.65
CA GLY A 1031 -3.24 3.72 23.33
C GLY A 1031 -2.88 2.80 24.50
N ARG A 1032 -3.90 2.27 25.19
CA ARG A 1032 -3.78 1.15 26.14
C ARG A 1032 -3.35 -0.14 25.41
#